data_AF-A0A1X3P5X1-F1
#
_entry.id   AF-A0A1X3P5X1-F1
#
_cell.length_a   1.000
_cell.length_b   1.000
_cell.length_c   1.000
_cell.angle_alpha   90.00
_cell.angle_beta   90.00
_cell.angle_gamma   90.00
#
_symmetry.space_group_name_H-M   'P 1'
#
loop_
_entity.id
_entity.type
_entity.pdbx_description
1 polymer ?
#
loop_
_entity_poly.entity_id
_entity_poly.type
_entity_poly.pdbx_seq_one_letter_code
_entity_poly.pdbx_strand_id
1 'polypeptide(L)'
;MTTSLRDDPATLLTAEPALAPGPVQITRARAFSYKVPGQKKVTTNHVVTVTVTDADGVSVEGIGEGQPRGGLTGDSAEESWTFLQAVLERLEGRSLTISGREEALGQVRSLVAEFLDLAQQLNHDEKQKRPYRGTLLGVEVALLDLFARAAGVPLHELLGTVRHEAPVFPAVVPSRMPLKRMRRRLKARAGRHERIRTVGGRSVEKSVDALEILSTVSRSRAVGQGEKPLWVEGSGLMDRDQAMELVEEIATSMVRGHLPAEVLLEQPVPARYADHLPALQRRADDILAEADREGLRLLIVGDESIWDLHSLGRLRKLGGLRAVVVRPAQAGGVLAAMDLAEAALKVSDDAVVMLSRMNGAGWITKTVTQHLALAMPVLEAVQTSAYRHSELPFATWQDHGLDFLESEEDDEALADRGAEDEDTPDEDTDDGLAGDEEAEAEVPEDESADDESSMDEDEEAADELAEGDDEGEDIAPQGSALRTTVPRDLPGHGLTIDYSALVSEVRRFAQVPALPEPHNEGRLPARYEHVEDVRPLGPNGTKGFLLEKRALARGLSTTRYSKSAFVAFDGTNPPVNFKWSRSPISSAVAISVCTHKEATRLMLEDAGVPTPQGRTFRNGDFDSARAFVRMIGFPVVVKPSMGIRGIGVIAGIETPEQLQEAFELMADSKFGGQDFIVEKHINGRDHRILVVGGQVVAAIQRKPASAVGDGRSTIAELLIHRNVARRANPHLWTRPAKVDGTMRHQLDKLGLTLDSVLPEGQEIMISNTANISQGADSIDVFDTLHPSIVEACEQAVAAVPGMQYCGVDFLLEDPSKPVTEQDAAIIELNAHAAIGNCEYPMFGTGRQVAQRLMDLTIEQKALAATDPEETLTVHITIRGRVTRVGFRKWLSRLAEKAELIGWARNLNRRTLEAVVSGPTERVAPLIAACIVGPARAMPTSYHATVMSQAEAMLPAEGFEIRPRPEAEEVSSSEQDEVAALAGADDEESPEADSREPESEESE
;
A
#
# COMPACT_ATOMS: atom_id res chain seq x y z
N MET A 1 34.91 45.15 13.87
CA MET A 1 35.59 45.53 12.61
C MET A 1 36.06 44.26 11.95
N THR A 2 35.15 43.63 11.20
CA THR A 2 35.34 42.34 10.54
C THR A 2 34.98 42.57 9.07
N THR A 3 36.01 42.63 8.24
CA THR A 3 35.89 42.82 6.80
C THR A 3 35.50 41.50 6.14
N SER A 4 34.28 41.53 5.61
CA SER A 4 33.71 40.70 4.54
C SER A 4 34.74 40.27 3.49
N LEU A 5 34.98 38.96 3.38
CA LEU A 5 35.20 38.30 2.09
C LEU A 5 33.83 37.79 1.65
N ARG A 6 33.27 38.47 0.66
CA ARG A 6 32.19 37.93 -0.18
C ARG A 6 32.84 36.87 -1.04
N ASP A 7 32.68 35.61 -0.67
CA ASP A 7 32.99 34.51 -1.57
C ASP A 7 31.96 34.47 -2.69
N ASP A 8 32.51 34.39 -3.90
CA ASP A 8 31.87 34.41 -5.21
C ASP A 8 30.99 33.14 -5.39
N PRO A 9 29.71 33.25 -5.82
CA PRO A 9 28.86 32.09 -6.10
C PRO A 9 29.34 31.24 -7.30
N ALA A 10 30.41 31.64 -8.00
CA ALA A 10 30.96 30.94 -9.16
C ALA A 10 31.89 29.76 -8.83
N THR A 11 32.14 29.47 -7.55
CA THR A 11 32.94 28.30 -7.13
C THR A 11 32.01 27.11 -6.83
N LEU A 12 31.26 26.65 -7.84
CA LEU A 12 30.73 25.29 -7.83
C LEU A 12 31.93 24.36 -7.79
N LEU A 13 32.10 23.65 -6.66
CA LEU A 13 33.09 22.61 -6.46
C LEU A 13 32.97 21.57 -7.60
N THR A 14 33.84 21.66 -8.61
CA THR A 14 34.10 20.51 -9.47
C THR A 14 34.78 19.47 -8.59
N ALA A 15 34.01 18.52 -8.07
CA ALA A 15 34.56 17.37 -7.38
C ALA A 15 35.47 16.61 -8.34
N GLU A 16 36.58 16.07 -7.82
CA GLU A 16 37.39 15.13 -8.60
C GLU A 16 36.51 13.94 -9.02
N PRO A 17 36.70 13.39 -10.23
CA PRO A 17 35.93 12.24 -10.67
C PRO A 17 36.09 11.08 -9.68
N ALA A 18 34.97 10.43 -9.33
CA ALA A 18 34.96 9.35 -8.34
C ALA A 18 35.73 8.11 -8.82
N LEU A 19 35.86 7.94 -10.13
CA LEU A 19 36.67 6.87 -10.74
C LEU A 19 37.67 7.46 -11.73
N ALA A 20 38.86 6.85 -11.79
CA ALA A 20 39.84 7.19 -12.81
C ALA A 20 39.31 6.81 -14.22
N PRO A 21 39.64 7.59 -15.27
CA PRO A 21 39.30 7.22 -16.64
C PRO A 21 39.93 5.87 -17.02
N GLY A 22 39.13 4.96 -17.55
CA GLY A 22 39.57 3.62 -17.89
C GLY A 22 38.46 2.57 -17.93
N PRO A 23 38.80 1.31 -18.20
CA PRO A 23 37.84 0.22 -18.18
C PRO A 23 37.43 -0.11 -16.74
N VAL A 24 36.14 -0.33 -16.53
CA VAL A 24 35.54 -0.80 -15.28
C VAL A 24 34.62 -1.98 -15.58
N GLN A 25 34.37 -2.83 -14.59
CA GLN A 25 33.40 -3.93 -14.74
C GLN A 25 32.17 -3.70 -13.88
N ILE A 26 31.00 -4.05 -14.40
CA ILE A 26 29.77 -4.16 -13.61
C ILE A 26 29.93 -5.39 -12.72
N THR A 27 30.06 -5.15 -11.42
CA THR A 27 30.29 -6.18 -10.38
C THR A 27 29.02 -6.54 -9.61
N ARG A 28 27.96 -5.77 -9.80
CA ARG A 28 26.64 -6.04 -9.23
C ARG A 28 25.54 -5.33 -10.03
N ALA A 29 24.45 -6.02 -10.30
CA ALA A 29 23.20 -5.41 -10.76
C ALA A 29 22.03 -5.93 -9.92
N ARG A 30 21.20 -5.02 -9.38
CA ARG A 30 20.05 -5.37 -8.55
C ARG A 30 18.79 -4.61 -8.95
N ALA A 31 17.65 -5.18 -8.63
CA ALA A 31 16.38 -4.49 -8.70
C ALA A 31 15.41 -4.93 -7.60
N PHE A 32 14.50 -4.05 -7.24
CA PHE A 32 13.37 -4.39 -6.39
C PHE A 32 12.09 -3.73 -6.84
N SER A 33 10.99 -4.49 -6.78
CA SER A 33 9.65 -3.97 -7.06
C SER A 33 9.02 -3.50 -5.75
N TYR A 34 8.47 -2.30 -5.71
CA TYR A 34 7.83 -1.76 -4.52
C TYR A 34 6.48 -1.15 -4.86
N LYS A 35 5.56 -1.19 -3.89
CA LYS A 35 4.32 -0.40 -3.97
C LYS A 35 4.65 1.05 -3.67
N VAL A 36 4.24 1.96 -4.54
CA VAL A 36 4.45 3.40 -4.29
C VAL A 36 3.65 3.81 -3.05
N PRO A 37 4.30 4.23 -1.94
CA PRO A 37 3.61 4.60 -0.70
C PRO A 37 2.66 5.80 -0.92
N GLY A 38 1.61 5.90 -0.10
CA GLY A 38 0.71 7.07 -0.07
C GLY A 38 -0.21 7.22 -1.29
N GLN A 39 -0.39 6.19 -2.13
CA GLN A 39 -1.27 6.25 -3.30
C GLN A 39 -2.58 5.48 -3.11
N LYS A 40 -3.73 6.08 -3.45
CA LYS A 40 -5.05 5.40 -3.49
C LYS A 40 -5.06 4.20 -4.45
N LYS A 41 -4.62 4.41 -5.71
CA LYS A 41 -4.41 3.33 -6.67
C LYS A 41 -2.99 2.84 -6.52
N VAL A 42 -2.84 1.67 -5.91
CA VAL A 42 -1.53 1.05 -5.69
C VAL A 42 -0.86 0.80 -7.04
N THR A 43 0.12 1.63 -7.37
CA THR A 43 1.03 1.39 -8.49
C THR A 43 2.27 0.66 -7.99
N THR A 44 2.93 -0.06 -8.89
CA THR A 44 4.20 -0.74 -8.59
C THR A 44 5.27 -0.17 -9.50
N ASN A 45 6.40 0.20 -8.92
CA ASN A 45 7.60 0.65 -9.62
C ASN A 45 8.75 -0.32 -9.35
N HIS A 46 9.79 -0.21 -10.17
CA HIS A 46 11.02 -0.99 -10.02
C HIS A 46 12.18 -0.02 -9.77
N VAL A 47 12.90 -0.17 -8.66
CA VAL A 47 14.21 0.47 -8.51
C VAL A 47 15.26 -0.47 -9.09
N VAL A 48 16.17 0.07 -9.90
CA VAL A 48 17.30 -0.64 -10.49
C VAL A 48 18.56 0.04 -9.99
N THR A 49 19.56 -0.74 -9.56
CA THR A 49 20.90 -0.21 -9.33
C THR A 49 21.95 -1.05 -10.03
N VAL A 50 22.99 -0.37 -10.49
CA VAL A 50 24.14 -0.97 -11.18
C VAL A 50 25.38 -0.48 -10.46
N THR A 51 26.25 -1.39 -10.03
CA THR A 51 27.52 -1.07 -9.39
C THR A 51 28.67 -1.45 -10.32
N VAL A 52 29.59 -0.50 -10.54
CA VAL A 52 30.89 -0.79 -11.16
C VAL A 52 31.98 -0.73 -10.11
N THR A 53 33.06 -1.45 -10.33
CA THR A 53 34.27 -1.36 -9.50
C THR A 53 35.48 -1.30 -10.41
N ASP A 54 36.41 -0.40 -10.09
CA ASP A 54 37.68 -0.27 -10.82
C ASP A 54 38.73 -1.29 -10.32
N ALA A 55 39.92 -1.24 -10.91
CA ALA A 55 41.02 -2.14 -10.56
C ALA A 55 41.58 -1.90 -9.15
N ASP A 56 41.38 -0.71 -8.59
CA ASP A 56 41.85 -0.32 -7.25
C ASP A 56 40.81 -0.63 -6.16
N GLY A 57 39.64 -1.17 -6.55
CA GLY A 57 38.57 -1.58 -5.64
C GLY A 57 37.59 -0.45 -5.27
N VAL A 58 37.65 0.70 -5.96
CA VAL A 58 36.71 1.80 -5.77
C VAL A 58 35.42 1.48 -6.51
N SER A 59 34.29 1.51 -5.80
CA SER A 59 32.98 1.20 -6.37
C SER A 59 32.11 2.46 -6.52
N VAL A 60 31.38 2.52 -7.63
CA VAL A 60 30.34 3.53 -7.88
C VAL A 60 29.05 2.82 -8.25
N GLU A 61 27.95 3.26 -7.63
CA GLU A 61 26.60 2.72 -7.88
C GLU A 61 25.71 3.79 -8.51
N GLY A 62 25.11 3.47 -9.65
CA GLY A 62 24.05 4.27 -10.27
C GLY A 62 22.67 3.70 -9.97
N ILE A 63 21.67 4.60 -9.87
CA ILE A 63 20.32 4.28 -9.42
C ILE A 63 19.31 4.76 -10.47
N GLY A 64 18.26 3.97 -10.71
CA GLY A 64 17.16 4.35 -11.60
C GLY A 64 15.83 3.75 -11.19
N GLU A 65 14.75 4.28 -11.76
CA GLU A 65 13.38 3.87 -11.45
C GLU A 65 12.55 3.61 -12.72
N GLY A 66 12.06 2.38 -12.85
CA GLY A 66 11.12 1.95 -13.88
C GLY A 66 9.67 2.08 -13.42
N GLN A 67 8.79 2.46 -14.36
CA GLN A 67 7.38 2.75 -14.11
C GLN A 67 6.48 2.00 -15.11
N PRO A 68 6.21 0.70 -14.89
CA PRO A 68 5.30 -0.05 -15.75
C PRO A 68 3.85 0.41 -15.55
N ARG A 69 3.15 0.75 -16.64
CA ARG A 69 1.81 1.35 -16.67
C ARG A 69 0.92 0.75 -17.77
N GLY A 70 1.05 -0.54 -18.02
CA GLY A 70 0.25 -1.29 -18.99
C GLY A 70 0.37 -0.67 -20.38
N GLY A 71 -0.77 -0.41 -21.03
CA GLY A 71 -0.80 0.17 -22.37
C GLY A 71 -0.10 1.52 -22.54
N LEU A 72 0.18 2.27 -21.45
CA LEU A 72 0.89 3.56 -21.52
C LEU A 72 2.41 3.44 -21.63
N THR A 73 2.97 2.29 -21.26
CA THR A 73 4.42 2.00 -21.34
C THR A 73 4.73 0.68 -22.03
N GLY A 74 3.69 -0.06 -22.43
CA GLY A 74 3.78 -1.39 -23.01
C GLY A 74 4.30 -2.42 -22.03
N ASP A 75 3.96 -2.31 -20.74
CA ASP A 75 4.30 -3.32 -19.74
C ASP A 75 3.52 -3.18 -18.44
N SER A 76 3.10 -4.31 -17.86
CA SER A 76 2.58 -4.37 -16.50
C SER A 76 3.68 -4.74 -15.49
N ALA A 77 3.51 -4.34 -14.22
CA ALA A 77 4.50 -4.63 -13.18
C ALA A 77 4.79 -6.13 -12.96
N GLU A 78 3.86 -7.00 -13.38
CA GLU A 78 4.03 -8.44 -13.28
C GLU A 78 4.93 -8.97 -14.40
N GLU A 79 4.63 -8.63 -15.66
CA GLU A 79 5.39 -9.01 -16.86
C GLU A 79 6.79 -8.39 -16.86
N SER A 80 6.89 -7.13 -16.43
CA SER A 80 8.14 -6.37 -16.34
C SER A 80 9.22 -7.05 -15.51
N TRP A 81 8.83 -7.81 -14.47
CA TRP A 81 9.79 -8.39 -13.54
C TRP A 81 10.68 -9.44 -14.20
N THR A 82 10.09 -10.32 -15.02
CA THR A 82 10.84 -11.36 -15.76
C THR A 82 11.80 -10.73 -16.75
N PHE A 83 11.34 -9.73 -17.50
CA PHE A 83 12.21 -8.96 -18.41
C PHE A 83 13.36 -8.28 -17.65
N LEU A 84 13.07 -7.64 -16.52
CA LEU A 84 14.07 -6.96 -15.70
C LEU A 84 15.14 -7.92 -15.18
N GLN A 85 14.76 -9.11 -14.70
CA GLN A 85 15.73 -10.13 -14.28
C GLN A 85 16.68 -10.53 -15.43
N ALA A 86 16.15 -10.74 -16.63
CA ALA A 86 16.95 -11.08 -17.81
C ALA A 86 17.89 -9.93 -18.26
N VAL A 87 17.54 -8.67 -17.95
CA VAL A 87 18.42 -7.51 -18.16
C VAL A 87 19.53 -7.47 -17.11
N LEU A 88 19.23 -7.67 -15.82
CA LEU A 88 20.24 -7.69 -14.76
C LEU A 88 21.32 -8.76 -15.02
N GLU A 89 20.92 -9.96 -15.43
CA GLU A 89 21.82 -11.05 -15.78
C GLU A 89 22.75 -10.70 -16.95
N ARG A 90 22.26 -9.91 -17.92
CA ARG A 90 23.07 -9.45 -19.05
C ARG A 90 23.99 -8.30 -18.68
N LEU A 91 23.65 -7.49 -17.68
CA LEU A 91 24.50 -6.37 -17.23
C LEU A 91 25.70 -6.87 -16.43
N GLU A 92 25.52 -7.88 -15.59
CA GLU A 92 26.57 -8.41 -14.73
C GLU A 92 27.80 -8.86 -15.54
N GLY A 93 28.99 -8.45 -15.08
CA GLY A 93 30.27 -8.81 -15.70
C GLY A 93 30.60 -8.04 -16.99
N ARG A 94 29.73 -7.14 -17.46
CA ARG A 94 30.06 -6.29 -18.61
C ARG A 94 31.12 -5.26 -18.28
N SER A 95 32.01 -5.04 -19.24
CA SER A 95 32.98 -3.95 -19.18
C SER A 95 32.37 -2.66 -19.74
N LEU A 96 32.54 -1.58 -18.99
CA LEU A 96 32.26 -0.20 -19.41
C LEU A 96 33.58 0.59 -19.46
N THR A 97 33.61 1.69 -20.19
CA THR A 97 34.75 2.61 -20.20
C THR A 97 34.33 3.95 -19.62
N ILE A 98 34.93 4.35 -18.49
CA ILE A 98 34.79 5.68 -17.92
C ILE A 98 35.74 6.62 -18.67
N SER A 99 35.22 7.60 -19.38
CA SER A 99 36.05 8.56 -20.12
C SER A 99 35.40 9.94 -20.17
N GLY A 100 34.60 10.23 -21.20
CA GLY A 100 33.92 11.49 -21.41
C GLY A 100 32.45 11.31 -21.79
N ARG A 101 31.73 12.43 -21.81
CA ARG A 101 30.27 12.48 -22.04
C ARG A 101 29.82 11.72 -23.29
N GLU A 102 30.46 11.94 -24.45
CA GLU A 102 30.03 11.29 -25.70
C GLU A 102 30.13 9.77 -25.64
N GLU A 103 31.22 9.25 -25.08
CA GLU A 103 31.43 7.81 -24.90
C GLU A 103 30.46 7.21 -23.89
N ALA A 104 30.16 7.92 -22.79
CA ALA A 104 29.16 7.51 -21.81
C ALA A 104 27.76 7.38 -22.45
N LEU A 105 27.30 8.43 -23.14
CA LEU A 105 26.00 8.42 -23.82
C LEU A 105 25.94 7.38 -24.94
N GLY A 106 27.03 7.18 -25.69
CA GLY A 106 27.14 6.15 -26.73
C GLY A 106 27.00 4.73 -26.18
N GLN A 107 27.71 4.42 -25.09
CA GLN A 107 27.62 3.12 -24.42
C GLN A 107 26.20 2.86 -23.88
N VAL A 108 25.57 3.87 -23.24
CA VAL A 108 24.19 3.75 -22.75
C VAL A 108 23.22 3.48 -23.91
N ARG A 109 23.31 4.22 -25.02
CA ARG A 109 22.47 3.99 -26.20
C ARG A 109 22.65 2.58 -26.77
N SER A 110 23.89 2.09 -26.83
CA SER A 110 24.18 0.73 -27.32
C SER A 110 23.53 -0.34 -26.43
N LEU A 111 23.62 -0.21 -25.11
CA LEU A 111 23.02 -1.16 -24.17
C LEU A 111 21.49 -1.11 -24.21
N VAL A 112 20.90 0.10 -24.24
CA VAL A 112 19.46 0.27 -24.35
C VAL A 112 18.91 -0.33 -25.65
N ALA A 113 19.62 -0.18 -26.77
CA ALA A 113 19.24 -0.81 -28.04
C ALA A 113 19.23 -2.34 -27.93
N GLU A 114 20.26 -2.94 -27.31
CA GLU A 114 20.29 -4.38 -27.05
C GLU A 114 19.10 -4.84 -26.18
N PHE A 115 18.76 -4.07 -25.15
CA PHE A 115 17.64 -4.41 -24.26
C PHE A 115 16.27 -4.19 -24.92
N LEU A 116 16.15 -3.29 -25.90
CA LEU A 116 14.95 -3.18 -26.74
C LEU A 116 14.78 -4.41 -27.63
N ASP A 117 15.86 -4.96 -28.19
CA ASP A 117 15.81 -6.22 -28.95
C ASP A 117 15.40 -7.39 -28.05
N LEU A 118 15.94 -7.45 -26.83
CA LEU A 118 15.54 -8.42 -25.82
C LEU A 118 14.06 -8.25 -25.43
N ALA A 119 13.60 -7.02 -25.28
CA ALA A 119 12.21 -6.70 -24.97
C ALA A 119 11.25 -7.26 -26.03
N GLN A 120 11.62 -7.21 -27.31
CA GLN A 120 10.83 -7.82 -28.38
C GLN A 120 10.87 -9.35 -28.35
N GLN A 121 12.01 -9.95 -28.01
CA GLN A 121 12.15 -11.41 -27.90
C GLN A 121 11.34 -12.00 -26.75
N LEU A 122 11.25 -11.28 -25.63
CA LEU A 122 10.52 -11.69 -24.42
C LEU A 122 9.07 -11.16 -24.38
N ASN A 123 8.61 -10.54 -25.46
CA ASN A 123 7.23 -10.09 -25.55
C ASN A 123 6.31 -11.26 -25.91
N HIS A 124 5.40 -11.60 -25.00
CA HIS A 124 4.43 -12.67 -25.19
C HIS A 124 3.09 -12.17 -25.76
N ASP A 125 2.88 -10.85 -25.85
CA ASP A 125 1.68 -10.25 -26.44
C ASP A 125 1.99 -9.61 -27.81
N GLU A 126 1.57 -10.28 -28.89
CA GLU A 126 1.74 -9.78 -30.26
C GLU A 126 1.03 -8.43 -30.51
N LYS A 127 0.02 -8.07 -29.69
CA LYS A 127 -0.66 -6.76 -29.78
C LYS A 127 0.19 -5.64 -29.16
N GLN A 128 1.13 -5.96 -28.28
CA GLN A 128 2.00 -5.01 -27.60
C GLN A 128 3.20 -4.63 -28.48
N LYS A 129 3.07 -3.57 -29.28
CA LYS A 129 4.11 -3.16 -30.25
C LYS A 129 5.40 -2.57 -29.64
N ARG A 130 5.34 -2.08 -28.41
CA ARG A 130 6.42 -1.34 -27.74
C ARG A 130 6.63 -1.87 -26.32
N PRO A 131 7.09 -3.12 -26.17
CA PRO A 131 7.12 -3.79 -24.89
C PRO A 131 8.17 -3.17 -23.94
N TYR A 132 7.87 -3.16 -22.64
CA TYR A 132 8.79 -2.91 -21.53
C TYR A 132 9.46 -1.52 -21.45
N ARG A 133 8.93 -0.48 -22.09
CA ARG A 133 9.54 0.86 -22.06
C ARG A 133 9.54 1.49 -20.67
N GLY A 134 8.51 1.22 -19.87
CA GLY A 134 8.41 1.70 -18.50
C GLY A 134 9.51 1.12 -17.62
N THR A 135 9.82 -0.16 -17.78
CA THR A 135 10.91 -0.85 -17.08
C THR A 135 12.28 -0.41 -17.57
N LEU A 136 12.45 -0.28 -18.90
CA LEU A 136 13.72 0.08 -19.51
C LEU A 136 14.21 1.48 -19.10
N LEU A 137 13.28 2.41 -18.84
CA LEU A 137 13.61 3.72 -18.25
C LEU A 137 14.46 3.57 -16.99
N GLY A 138 14.09 2.66 -16.09
CA GLY A 138 14.83 2.46 -14.84
C GLY A 138 16.25 1.96 -15.05
N VAL A 139 16.44 1.07 -16.04
CA VAL A 139 17.75 0.54 -16.41
C VAL A 139 18.63 1.63 -17.01
N GLU A 140 18.10 2.40 -17.97
CA GLU A 140 18.86 3.48 -18.62
C GLU A 140 19.25 4.57 -17.62
N VAL A 141 18.31 4.98 -16.75
CA VAL A 141 18.59 5.99 -15.71
C VAL A 141 19.68 5.49 -14.75
N ALA A 142 19.66 4.21 -14.35
CA ALA A 142 20.71 3.66 -13.49
C ALA A 142 22.09 3.73 -14.16
N LEU A 143 22.18 3.46 -15.46
CA LEU A 143 23.44 3.57 -16.20
C LEU A 143 23.88 5.04 -16.37
N LEU A 144 22.95 5.96 -16.65
CA LEU A 144 23.28 7.39 -16.76
C LEU A 144 23.75 7.97 -15.41
N ASP A 145 23.07 7.65 -14.32
CA ASP A 145 23.45 8.06 -12.96
C ASP A 145 24.82 7.47 -12.56
N LEU A 146 25.11 6.23 -12.97
CA LEU A 146 26.42 5.61 -12.78
C LEU A 146 27.54 6.40 -13.46
N PHE A 147 27.38 6.75 -14.73
CA PHE A 147 28.37 7.54 -15.46
C PHE A 147 28.52 8.96 -14.89
N ALA A 148 27.42 9.58 -14.46
CA ALA A 148 27.44 10.91 -13.86
C ALA A 148 28.27 10.90 -12.56
N ARG A 149 28.01 9.94 -11.67
CA ARG A 149 28.77 9.74 -10.43
C ARG A 149 30.23 9.42 -10.67
N ALA A 150 30.52 8.51 -11.60
CA ALA A 150 31.90 8.13 -11.94
C ALA A 150 32.70 9.36 -12.41
N ALA A 151 32.04 10.27 -13.14
CA ALA A 151 32.63 11.54 -13.58
C ALA A 151 32.60 12.65 -12.51
N GLY A 152 31.96 12.45 -11.36
CA GLY A 152 31.83 13.46 -10.30
C GLY A 152 30.88 14.62 -10.64
N VAL A 153 30.02 14.46 -11.65
CA VAL A 153 29.13 15.52 -12.15
C VAL A 153 27.64 15.18 -11.91
N PRO A 154 26.76 16.17 -11.75
CA PRO A 154 25.33 15.92 -11.69
C PRO A 154 24.79 15.42 -13.04
N LEU A 155 23.70 14.64 -13.00
CA LEU A 155 23.11 14.00 -14.19
C LEU A 155 22.79 14.99 -15.32
N HIS A 156 22.37 16.22 -14.99
CA HIS A 156 22.03 17.21 -16.03
C HIS A 156 23.27 17.69 -16.80
N GLU A 157 24.46 17.71 -16.18
CA GLU A 157 25.72 18.05 -16.87
C GLU A 157 26.16 16.93 -17.81
N LEU A 158 26.01 15.67 -17.39
CA LEU A 158 26.23 14.52 -18.26
C LEU A 158 25.28 14.56 -19.48
N LEU A 159 24.01 14.89 -19.25
CA LEU A 159 23.02 15.02 -20.33
C LEU A 159 23.26 16.26 -21.20
N GLY A 160 23.93 17.28 -20.65
CA GLY A 160 24.25 18.56 -21.28
C GLY A 160 23.31 19.67 -20.84
N THR A 161 23.68 20.34 -19.75
CA THR A 161 22.92 21.47 -19.21
C THR A 161 22.73 22.55 -20.28
N VAL A 162 21.48 22.97 -20.49
CA VAL A 162 21.12 24.08 -21.37
C VAL A 162 20.43 25.23 -20.64
N ARG A 163 20.02 25.02 -19.38
CA ARG A 163 19.43 26.05 -18.50
C ARG A 163 19.74 25.77 -17.02
N HIS A 164 19.64 26.80 -16.19
CA HIS A 164 19.88 26.71 -14.74
C HIS A 164 18.60 26.62 -13.90
N GLU A 165 17.45 26.85 -14.52
CA GLU A 165 16.14 26.82 -13.86
C GLU A 165 15.13 26.11 -14.76
N ALA A 166 14.23 25.33 -14.15
CA ALA A 166 13.18 24.61 -14.86
C ALA A 166 11.79 25.23 -14.55
N PRO A 167 10.98 25.56 -15.56
CA PRO A 167 9.61 26.02 -15.33
C PRO A 167 8.73 24.88 -14.74
N VAL A 168 8.28 25.03 -13.50
CA VAL A 168 7.49 24.03 -12.76
C VAL A 168 5.98 24.27 -12.92
N PHE A 169 5.21 23.18 -13.10
CA PHE A 169 3.76 23.26 -13.24
C PHE A 169 2.96 23.32 -11.92
N PRO A 170 1.72 23.86 -11.98
CA PRO A 170 0.75 23.77 -10.90
C PRO A 170 0.15 22.36 -10.75
N ALA A 171 -0.21 22.02 -9.51
CA ALA A 171 -1.06 20.88 -9.23
C ALA A 171 -2.47 21.04 -9.85
N VAL A 172 -3.05 19.94 -10.31
CA VAL A 172 -4.35 19.90 -10.99
C VAL A 172 -5.46 20.48 -10.10
N VAL A 173 -6.33 21.29 -10.72
CA VAL A 173 -7.60 21.77 -10.16
C VAL A 173 -8.70 20.97 -10.86
N PRO A 174 -9.42 20.07 -10.16
CA PRO A 174 -10.51 19.33 -10.77
C PRO A 174 -11.61 20.26 -11.28
N SER A 175 -12.08 20.02 -12.50
CA SER A 175 -13.14 20.81 -13.16
C SER A 175 -14.50 20.72 -12.47
N ARG A 176 -14.75 19.70 -11.63
CA ARG A 176 -16.03 19.44 -10.95
C ARG A 176 -16.01 19.72 -9.45
N MET A 177 -15.13 20.59 -8.98
CA MET A 177 -15.01 20.94 -7.57
C MET A 177 -16.03 22.03 -7.17
N PRO A 178 -16.64 21.97 -5.96
CA PRO A 178 -17.48 23.06 -5.45
C PRO A 178 -16.77 24.42 -5.50
N LEU A 179 -17.47 25.48 -5.92
CA LEU A 179 -16.90 26.82 -6.17
C LEU A 179 -16.11 27.38 -4.98
N LYS A 180 -16.59 27.17 -3.75
CA LYS A 180 -15.90 27.62 -2.51
C LYS A 180 -14.54 26.96 -2.36
N ARG A 181 -14.45 25.63 -2.58
CA ARG A 181 -13.20 24.86 -2.50
C ARG A 181 -12.27 25.21 -3.66
N MET A 182 -12.81 25.41 -4.86
CA MET A 182 -12.03 25.87 -6.02
C MET A 182 -11.42 27.25 -5.79
N ARG A 183 -12.19 28.22 -5.29
CA ARG A 183 -11.70 29.55 -4.89
C ARG A 183 -10.59 29.45 -3.83
N ARG A 184 -10.79 28.65 -2.77
CA ARG A 184 -9.79 28.41 -1.73
C ARG A 184 -8.49 27.84 -2.31
N ARG A 185 -8.59 26.82 -3.16
CA ARG A 185 -7.44 26.13 -3.79
C ARG A 185 -6.68 27.04 -4.75
N LEU A 186 -7.38 27.86 -5.53
CA LEU A 186 -6.77 28.85 -6.41
C LEU A 186 -6.14 30.01 -5.61
N LYS A 187 -6.79 30.50 -4.55
CA LYS A 187 -6.26 31.54 -3.65
C LYS A 187 -5.01 31.07 -2.89
N ALA A 188 -5.01 29.85 -2.34
CA ALA A 188 -3.85 29.27 -1.68
C ALA A 188 -2.64 29.08 -2.63
N ARG A 189 -2.89 29.11 -3.94
CA ARG A 189 -1.90 28.97 -5.01
C ARG A 189 -1.66 30.29 -5.77
N ALA A 190 -2.32 31.37 -5.37
CA ALA A 190 -2.14 32.71 -5.91
C ALA A 190 -0.67 33.12 -5.76
N GLY A 191 -0.05 33.60 -6.84
CA GLY A 191 1.38 33.95 -6.87
C GLY A 191 2.39 32.80 -6.92
N ARG A 192 1.97 31.53 -6.82
CA ARG A 192 2.90 30.36 -6.85
C ARG A 192 3.08 29.73 -8.23
N HIS A 193 2.13 29.91 -9.15
CA HIS A 193 2.17 29.31 -10.49
C HIS A 193 1.59 30.25 -11.56
N GLU A 194 2.18 30.23 -12.75
CA GLU A 194 1.84 31.11 -13.88
C GLU A 194 0.66 30.60 -14.73
N ARG A 195 0.33 29.31 -14.64
CA ARG A 195 -0.77 28.65 -15.40
C ARG A 195 -1.77 27.97 -14.46
N ILE A 196 -2.90 27.49 -14.99
CA ILE A 196 -3.84 26.62 -14.26
C ILE A 196 -4.02 25.33 -15.05
N ARG A 197 -3.84 24.17 -14.39
CA ARG A 197 -4.08 22.85 -14.98
C ARG A 197 -5.38 22.26 -14.45
N THR A 198 -6.20 21.72 -15.35
CA THR A 198 -7.49 21.08 -15.06
C THR A 198 -7.67 19.83 -15.93
N VAL A 199 -8.68 19.01 -15.61
CA VAL A 199 -9.01 17.77 -16.31
C VAL A 199 -10.36 17.93 -17.01
N GLY A 200 -10.39 17.58 -18.30
CA GLY A 200 -11.56 17.64 -19.16
C GLY A 200 -12.60 16.58 -18.83
N GLY A 201 -13.83 16.78 -19.32
CA GLY A 201 -14.93 15.83 -19.20
C GLY A 201 -15.24 15.09 -20.50
N ARG A 202 -16.16 14.12 -20.43
CA ARG A 202 -16.72 13.42 -21.61
C ARG A 202 -17.81 14.21 -22.35
N SER A 203 -18.19 15.38 -21.84
CA SER A 203 -19.25 16.22 -22.41
C SER A 203 -18.62 17.55 -22.80
N VAL A 204 -18.87 17.99 -24.03
CA VAL A 204 -18.34 19.24 -24.58
C VAL A 204 -18.82 20.42 -23.76
N GLU A 205 -20.14 20.63 -23.68
CA GLU A 205 -20.80 21.70 -22.91
C GLU A 205 -20.26 21.79 -21.47
N LYS A 206 -20.34 20.70 -20.70
CA LYS A 206 -19.87 20.68 -19.31
C LYS A 206 -18.37 20.96 -19.16
N SER A 207 -17.58 20.66 -20.19
CA SER A 207 -16.14 20.95 -20.16
C SER A 207 -15.90 22.43 -20.38
N VAL A 208 -16.56 23.05 -21.37
CA VAL A 208 -16.43 24.49 -21.66
C VAL A 208 -16.93 25.32 -20.48
N ASP A 209 -18.09 25.01 -19.92
CA ASP A 209 -18.64 25.69 -18.73
C ASP A 209 -17.65 25.69 -17.57
N ALA A 210 -17.05 24.52 -17.29
CA ALA A 210 -16.08 24.40 -16.21
C ALA A 210 -14.83 25.25 -16.45
N LEU A 211 -14.38 25.38 -17.71
CA LEU A 211 -13.24 26.21 -18.07
C LEU A 211 -13.55 27.71 -17.93
N GLU A 212 -14.75 28.15 -18.34
CA GLU A 212 -15.18 29.55 -18.19
C GLU A 212 -15.36 29.94 -16.71
N ILE A 213 -15.95 29.04 -15.91
CA ILE A 213 -16.05 29.23 -14.45
C ILE A 213 -14.64 29.34 -13.84
N LEU A 214 -13.73 28.44 -14.21
CA LEU A 214 -12.35 28.43 -13.71
C LEU A 214 -11.61 29.72 -14.09
N SER A 215 -11.74 30.17 -15.34
CA SER A 215 -11.21 31.43 -15.86
C SER A 215 -11.75 32.63 -15.08
N THR A 216 -13.06 32.68 -14.87
CA THR A 216 -13.73 33.73 -14.10
C THR A 216 -13.22 33.80 -12.66
N VAL A 217 -13.09 32.64 -11.99
CA VAL A 217 -12.55 32.58 -10.62
C VAL A 217 -11.08 33.01 -10.59
N SER A 218 -10.28 32.61 -11.58
CA SER A 218 -8.88 33.01 -11.70
C SER A 218 -8.70 34.52 -11.86
N ARG A 219 -9.60 35.20 -12.57
CA ARG A 219 -9.55 36.65 -12.81
C ARG A 219 -10.05 37.47 -11.61
N SER A 220 -10.66 36.83 -10.61
CA SER A 220 -11.22 37.53 -9.47
C SER A 220 -10.14 38.22 -8.62
N ARG A 221 -10.44 39.40 -8.09
CA ARG A 221 -9.53 40.18 -7.21
C ARG A 221 -9.00 39.38 -6.01
N ALA A 222 -9.71 38.33 -5.59
CA ALA A 222 -9.36 37.48 -4.46
C ALA A 222 -8.20 36.49 -4.72
N VAL A 223 -7.79 36.29 -5.99
CA VAL A 223 -6.83 35.25 -6.43
C VAL A 223 -5.56 35.85 -7.08
N GLY A 224 -5.53 37.16 -7.34
CA GLY A 224 -4.38 37.89 -7.92
C GLY A 224 -4.70 38.58 -9.25
N GLN A 225 -4.01 39.67 -9.59
CA GLN A 225 -4.23 40.40 -10.84
C GLN A 225 -3.57 39.66 -12.03
N GLY A 226 -4.38 39.16 -12.95
CA GLY A 226 -3.91 38.68 -14.27
C GLY A 226 -4.71 37.51 -14.85
N GLU A 227 -4.85 37.49 -16.18
CA GLU A 227 -5.36 36.35 -16.95
C GLU A 227 -4.28 35.27 -17.02
N LYS A 228 -4.54 34.05 -16.54
CA LYS A 228 -3.58 32.93 -16.54
C LYS A 228 -3.92 31.92 -17.63
N PRO A 229 -2.95 31.37 -18.38
CA PRO A 229 -3.20 30.31 -19.34
C PRO A 229 -3.83 29.06 -18.72
N LEU A 230 -4.69 28.38 -19.46
CA LEU A 230 -5.28 27.10 -19.05
C LEU A 230 -4.61 25.92 -19.75
N TRP A 231 -4.35 24.87 -19.00
CA TRP A 231 -4.03 23.54 -19.52
C TRP A 231 -5.18 22.60 -19.18
N VAL A 232 -5.76 21.99 -20.20
CA VAL A 232 -6.86 21.04 -20.12
C VAL A 232 -6.36 19.65 -20.50
N GLU A 233 -6.32 18.74 -19.54
CA GLU A 233 -5.98 17.33 -19.76
C GLU A 233 -7.22 16.57 -20.24
N GLY A 234 -7.23 16.15 -21.51
CA GLY A 234 -8.37 15.50 -22.15
C GLY A 234 -8.45 13.99 -21.95
N SER A 235 -7.32 13.34 -21.64
CA SER A 235 -7.19 11.88 -21.36
C SER A 235 -7.80 10.96 -22.43
N GLY A 236 -7.92 11.44 -23.68
CA GLY A 236 -8.52 10.73 -24.79
C GLY A 236 -9.98 10.33 -24.56
N LEU A 237 -10.77 11.18 -23.90
CA LEU A 237 -12.14 10.86 -23.48
C LEU A 237 -13.20 11.11 -24.55
N MET A 238 -12.89 11.85 -25.62
CA MET A 238 -13.84 12.25 -26.65
C MET A 238 -13.66 11.46 -27.95
N ASP A 239 -14.75 11.20 -28.66
CA ASP A 239 -14.64 10.76 -30.04
C ASP A 239 -14.19 11.92 -30.97
N ARG A 240 -14.11 11.64 -32.27
CA ARG A 240 -13.59 12.59 -33.26
C ARG A 240 -14.49 13.82 -33.42
N ASP A 241 -15.79 13.63 -33.38
CA ASP A 241 -16.77 14.69 -33.66
C ASP A 241 -16.91 15.56 -32.42
N GLN A 242 -17.01 14.94 -31.24
CA GLN A 242 -17.00 15.62 -29.94
C GLN A 242 -15.73 16.45 -29.73
N ALA A 243 -14.55 15.92 -30.10
CA ALA A 243 -13.31 16.66 -29.96
C ALA A 243 -13.22 17.86 -30.91
N MET A 244 -13.81 17.76 -32.12
CA MET A 244 -13.91 18.87 -33.04
C MET A 244 -14.80 19.97 -32.44
N GLU A 245 -16.00 19.60 -32.00
CA GLU A 245 -16.95 20.51 -31.36
C GLU A 245 -16.33 21.20 -30.13
N LEU A 246 -15.63 20.46 -29.27
CA LEU A 246 -14.93 21.04 -28.12
C LEU A 246 -13.90 22.11 -28.54
N VAL A 247 -13.12 21.84 -29.58
CA VAL A 247 -12.10 22.79 -30.05
C VAL A 247 -12.74 24.04 -30.62
N GLU A 248 -13.83 23.90 -31.37
CA GLU A 248 -14.59 25.04 -31.91
C GLU A 248 -15.18 25.90 -30.79
N GLU A 249 -15.77 25.29 -29.76
CA GLU A 249 -16.35 25.99 -28.62
C GLU A 249 -15.28 26.68 -27.76
N ILE A 250 -14.16 26.01 -27.47
CA ILE A 250 -13.05 26.62 -26.74
C ILE A 250 -12.50 27.82 -27.52
N ALA A 251 -12.22 27.67 -28.82
CA ALA A 251 -11.69 28.76 -29.64
C ALA A 251 -12.68 29.93 -29.68
N THR A 252 -13.97 29.66 -29.89
CA THR A 252 -15.02 30.69 -29.89
C THR A 252 -15.12 31.42 -28.55
N SER A 253 -15.06 30.69 -27.44
CA SER A 253 -15.06 31.26 -26.08
C SER A 253 -13.81 32.11 -25.80
N MET A 254 -12.65 31.74 -26.34
CA MET A 254 -11.43 32.56 -26.30
C MET A 254 -11.58 33.87 -27.10
N VAL A 255 -12.17 33.82 -28.31
CA VAL A 255 -12.48 35.01 -29.12
C VAL A 255 -13.41 35.95 -28.38
N ARG A 256 -14.43 35.41 -27.68
CA ARG A 256 -15.38 36.19 -26.86
C ARG A 256 -14.77 36.75 -25.57
N GLY A 257 -13.56 36.33 -25.19
CA GLY A 257 -12.90 36.79 -23.98
C GLY A 257 -13.33 36.10 -22.70
N HIS A 258 -14.12 35.03 -22.76
CA HIS A 258 -14.49 34.25 -21.57
C HIS A 258 -13.34 33.36 -21.08
N LEU A 259 -12.54 32.85 -22.02
CA LEU A 259 -11.32 32.08 -21.75
C LEU A 259 -10.05 32.93 -21.93
N PRO A 260 -8.91 32.49 -21.34
CA PRO A 260 -7.65 33.20 -21.46
C PRO A 260 -7.10 33.22 -22.87
N ALA A 261 -6.18 34.16 -23.14
CA ALA A 261 -5.53 34.25 -24.44
C ALA A 261 -4.74 32.99 -24.84
N GLU A 262 -4.30 32.18 -23.87
CA GLU A 262 -3.62 30.92 -24.12
C GLU A 262 -4.35 29.74 -23.46
N VAL A 263 -4.66 28.72 -24.26
CA VAL A 263 -5.25 27.45 -23.82
C VAL A 263 -4.50 26.28 -24.46
N LEU A 264 -4.14 25.29 -23.66
CA LEU A 264 -3.53 24.03 -24.09
C LEU A 264 -4.55 22.92 -23.87
N LEU A 265 -4.87 22.15 -24.92
CA LEU A 265 -5.77 21.01 -24.87
C LEU A 265 -4.99 19.73 -25.16
N GLU A 266 -4.67 18.98 -24.11
CA GLU A 266 -3.88 17.73 -24.18
C GLU A 266 -4.77 16.55 -24.53
N GLN A 267 -4.40 15.83 -25.60
CA GLN A 267 -4.99 14.58 -26.05
C GLN A 267 -6.53 14.50 -25.88
N PRO A 268 -7.33 15.29 -26.62
CA PRO A 268 -8.78 15.22 -26.51
C PRO A 268 -9.38 13.89 -27.00
N VAL A 269 -8.72 13.23 -27.96
CA VAL A 269 -9.16 11.97 -28.57
C VAL A 269 -8.32 10.77 -28.15
N PRO A 270 -8.86 9.53 -28.10
CA PRO A 270 -8.09 8.31 -27.89
C PRO A 270 -6.90 8.18 -28.84
N ALA A 271 -5.82 7.51 -28.41
CA ALA A 271 -4.61 7.32 -29.23
C ALA A 271 -4.87 6.61 -30.58
N ARG A 272 -5.93 5.80 -30.69
CA ARG A 272 -6.37 5.20 -31.96
C ARG A 272 -6.81 6.22 -33.01
N TYR A 273 -7.18 7.43 -32.59
CA TYR A 273 -7.56 8.56 -33.45
C TYR A 273 -6.49 9.66 -33.48
N ALA A 274 -5.25 9.35 -33.13
CA ALA A 274 -4.11 10.30 -33.13
C ALA A 274 -3.99 11.14 -34.40
N ASP A 275 -4.32 10.56 -35.55
CA ASP A 275 -4.23 11.22 -36.86
C ASP A 275 -5.22 12.40 -37.01
N HIS A 276 -6.19 12.56 -36.10
CA HIS A 276 -7.11 13.71 -36.03
C HIS A 276 -6.54 14.92 -35.30
N LEU A 277 -5.56 14.75 -34.39
CA LEU A 277 -4.98 15.87 -33.61
C LEU A 277 -4.49 17.04 -34.50
N PRO A 278 -3.80 16.82 -35.63
CA PRO A 278 -3.37 17.91 -36.48
C PRO A 278 -4.52 18.63 -37.20
N ALA A 279 -5.64 17.95 -37.45
CA ALA A 279 -6.85 18.56 -38.00
C ALA A 279 -7.53 19.48 -36.98
N LEU A 280 -7.60 19.05 -35.72
CA LEU A 280 -8.09 19.87 -34.61
C LEU A 280 -7.25 21.16 -34.46
N GLN A 281 -5.92 21.06 -34.57
CA GLN A 281 -5.04 22.22 -34.46
C GLN A 281 -5.28 23.23 -35.60
N ARG A 282 -5.42 22.76 -36.84
CA ARG A 282 -5.75 23.65 -37.97
C ARG A 282 -7.09 24.34 -37.77
N ARG A 283 -8.09 23.61 -37.28
CA ARG A 283 -9.42 24.19 -37.03
C ARG A 283 -9.37 25.28 -35.96
N ALA A 284 -8.63 25.04 -34.88
CA ALA A 284 -8.36 26.06 -33.86
C ALA A 284 -7.72 27.30 -34.48
N ASP A 285 -6.69 27.13 -35.31
CA ASP A 285 -5.98 28.22 -35.95
C ASP A 285 -6.87 29.03 -36.89
N ASP A 286 -7.70 28.37 -37.70
CA ASP A 286 -8.63 29.02 -38.63
C ASP A 286 -9.61 29.93 -37.88
N ILE A 287 -10.17 29.47 -36.76
CA ILE A 287 -11.11 30.25 -35.94
C ILE A 287 -10.41 31.45 -35.28
N LEU A 288 -9.21 31.23 -34.74
CA LEU A 288 -8.47 32.28 -34.04
C LEU A 288 -7.90 33.34 -35.01
N ALA A 289 -7.62 32.98 -36.27
CA ALA A 289 -7.12 33.90 -37.29
C ALA A 289 -8.18 34.94 -37.72
N GLU A 290 -9.46 34.64 -37.55
CA GLU A 290 -10.58 35.54 -37.86
C GLU A 290 -10.91 36.50 -36.69
N ALA A 291 -10.21 36.39 -35.56
CA ALA A 291 -10.50 37.17 -34.36
C ALA A 291 -9.84 38.57 -34.38
N ASP A 292 -10.60 39.58 -33.94
CA ASP A 292 -10.09 40.96 -33.74
C ASP A 292 -9.17 41.11 -32.51
N ARG A 293 -8.90 40.02 -31.77
CA ARG A 293 -8.13 40.01 -30.53
C ARG A 293 -6.74 39.42 -30.79
N GLU A 294 -5.70 40.24 -30.63
CA GLU A 294 -4.32 39.81 -30.84
C GLU A 294 -3.82 38.85 -29.73
N GLY A 295 -2.92 37.94 -30.09
CA GLY A 295 -2.22 37.07 -29.14
C GLY A 295 -2.98 35.82 -28.68
N LEU A 296 -4.09 35.46 -29.32
CA LEU A 296 -4.83 34.22 -29.02
C LEU A 296 -4.07 32.98 -29.49
N ARG A 297 -3.96 31.97 -28.63
CA ARG A 297 -3.23 30.72 -28.88
C ARG A 297 -3.95 29.53 -28.26
N LEU A 298 -4.60 28.71 -29.09
CA LEU A 298 -5.10 27.38 -28.70
C LEU A 298 -4.15 26.31 -29.24
N LEU A 299 -3.51 25.55 -28.35
CA LEU A 299 -2.61 24.46 -28.71
C LEU A 299 -3.25 23.10 -28.45
N ILE A 300 -3.35 22.28 -29.49
CA ILE A 300 -3.65 20.86 -29.36
C ILE A 300 -2.34 20.14 -29.05
N VAL A 301 -2.27 19.47 -27.91
CA VAL A 301 -1.07 18.81 -27.41
C VAL A 301 -1.19 17.31 -27.60
N GLY A 302 -0.24 16.71 -28.34
CA GLY A 302 -0.15 15.26 -28.49
C GLY A 302 0.59 14.62 -27.31
N ASP A 303 0.04 13.54 -26.75
CA ASP A 303 0.60 12.88 -25.57
C ASP A 303 0.62 11.34 -25.69
N GLU A 304 -0.48 10.64 -25.35
CA GLU A 304 -0.56 9.17 -25.45
C GLU A 304 -0.36 8.65 -26.88
N SER A 305 -0.50 9.56 -27.86
CA SER A 305 -0.27 9.30 -29.29
C SER A 305 1.20 9.40 -29.72
N ILE A 306 2.07 10.02 -28.92
CA ILE A 306 3.47 10.33 -29.25
C ILE A 306 4.41 9.51 -28.36
N TRP A 307 4.92 8.42 -28.92
CA TRP A 307 5.80 7.48 -28.21
C TRP A 307 7.25 7.56 -28.66
N ASP A 308 7.50 7.93 -29.91
CA ASP A 308 8.80 7.83 -30.54
C ASP A 308 8.85 8.70 -31.80
N LEU A 309 10.04 8.81 -32.38
CA LEU A 309 10.28 9.55 -33.62
C LEU A 309 9.39 9.09 -34.78
N HIS A 310 8.99 7.81 -34.80
CA HIS A 310 8.10 7.28 -35.83
C HIS A 310 6.67 7.83 -35.68
N SER A 311 6.11 7.78 -34.46
CA SER A 311 4.78 8.32 -34.17
C SER A 311 4.69 9.84 -34.41
N LEU A 312 5.71 10.60 -33.99
CA LEU A 312 5.81 12.03 -34.27
C LEU A 312 5.93 12.28 -35.77
N GLY A 313 6.78 11.51 -36.47
CA GLY A 313 6.98 11.63 -37.92
C GLY A 313 5.71 11.38 -38.73
N ARG A 314 4.82 10.49 -38.26
CA ARG A 314 3.50 10.26 -38.87
C ARG A 314 2.61 11.49 -38.74
N LEU A 315 2.47 12.05 -37.54
CA LEU A 315 1.63 13.24 -37.32
C LEU A 315 2.19 14.47 -38.03
N ARG A 316 3.52 14.59 -38.10
CA ARG A 316 4.20 15.66 -38.86
C ARG A 316 3.81 15.65 -40.34
N LYS A 317 3.65 14.48 -40.96
CA LYS A 317 3.22 14.38 -42.38
C LYS A 317 1.80 14.94 -42.61
N LEU A 318 0.95 14.90 -41.59
CA LEU A 318 -0.41 15.44 -41.65
C LEU A 318 -0.44 16.96 -41.43
N GLY A 319 0.62 17.53 -40.84
CA GLY A 319 0.83 18.97 -40.65
C GLY A 319 -0.10 19.62 -39.62
N GLY A 320 0.37 20.65 -38.92
CA GLY A 320 -0.46 21.44 -37.99
C GLY A 320 -0.14 21.21 -36.52
N LEU A 321 0.10 19.97 -36.07
CA LEU A 321 0.43 19.71 -34.67
C LEU A 321 1.78 20.31 -34.28
N ARG A 322 1.77 21.22 -33.29
CA ARG A 322 2.94 21.97 -32.84
C ARG A 322 3.20 21.89 -31.34
N ALA A 323 2.44 21.10 -30.58
CA ALA A 323 2.68 20.90 -29.15
C ALA A 323 2.68 19.41 -28.81
N VAL A 324 3.67 18.97 -28.03
CA VAL A 324 3.78 17.58 -27.57
C VAL A 324 4.17 17.50 -26.10
N VAL A 325 3.61 16.50 -25.42
CA VAL A 325 4.10 16.03 -24.13
C VAL A 325 5.09 14.89 -24.39
N VAL A 326 6.26 15.00 -23.78
CA VAL A 326 7.28 13.95 -23.77
C VAL A 326 7.31 13.32 -22.38
N ARG A 327 7.17 12.00 -22.33
CA ARG A 327 7.33 11.21 -21.10
C ARG A 327 8.46 10.20 -21.28
N PRO A 328 9.54 10.25 -20.48
CA PRO A 328 10.65 9.29 -20.61
C PRO A 328 10.21 7.82 -20.57
N ALA A 329 9.27 7.46 -19.69
CA ALA A 329 8.76 6.09 -19.55
C ALA A 329 8.02 5.60 -20.82
N GLN A 330 7.36 6.50 -21.54
CA GLN A 330 6.65 6.21 -22.79
C GLN A 330 7.61 6.26 -23.99
N ALA A 331 8.57 7.18 -23.97
CA ALA A 331 9.61 7.33 -24.98
C ALA A 331 10.53 6.11 -25.08
N GLY A 332 10.63 5.34 -23.99
CA GLY A 332 11.58 4.24 -23.87
C GLY A 332 12.94 4.68 -23.32
N GLY A 333 12.97 5.84 -22.67
CA GLY A 333 14.18 6.36 -22.06
C GLY A 333 14.30 7.88 -21.99
N VAL A 334 15.24 8.36 -21.19
CA VAL A 334 15.72 9.74 -21.10
C VAL A 334 16.33 10.18 -22.43
N LEU A 335 17.21 9.38 -23.04
CA LEU A 335 17.87 9.78 -24.29
C LEU A 335 16.88 9.78 -25.46
N ALA A 336 15.99 8.80 -25.52
CA ALA A 336 14.90 8.77 -26.50
C ALA A 336 13.93 9.96 -26.33
N ALA A 337 13.65 10.37 -25.09
CA ALA A 337 12.87 11.57 -24.80
C ALA A 337 13.55 12.86 -25.28
N MET A 338 14.88 12.98 -25.12
CA MET A 338 15.63 14.11 -25.66
C MET A 338 15.58 14.16 -27.19
N ASP A 339 15.81 13.02 -27.85
CA ASP A 339 15.74 12.94 -29.31
C ASP A 339 14.34 13.32 -29.83
N LEU A 340 13.29 12.86 -29.13
CA LEU A 340 11.90 13.18 -29.44
C LEU A 340 11.59 14.67 -29.27
N ALA A 341 12.07 15.28 -28.19
CA ALA A 341 11.91 16.71 -27.96
C ALA A 341 12.62 17.54 -29.03
N GLU A 342 13.87 17.22 -29.36
CA GLU A 342 14.59 17.90 -30.45
C GLU A 342 13.89 17.76 -31.79
N ALA A 343 13.34 16.59 -32.09
CA ALA A 343 12.60 16.36 -33.32
C ALA A 343 11.28 17.15 -33.35
N ALA A 344 10.60 17.29 -32.20
CA ALA A 344 9.38 18.07 -32.08
C ALA A 344 9.63 19.57 -32.26
N LEU A 345 10.71 20.11 -31.69
CA LEU A 345 11.11 21.52 -31.87
C LEU A 345 11.49 21.86 -33.31
N LYS A 346 11.87 20.87 -34.13
CA LYS A 346 12.15 21.05 -35.55
C LYS A 346 10.88 21.04 -36.43
N VAL A 347 9.69 20.87 -35.85
CA VAL A 347 8.43 20.83 -36.60
C VAL A 347 8.02 22.24 -37.06
N SER A 348 8.15 23.24 -36.21
CA SER A 348 7.88 24.65 -36.49
C SER A 348 8.59 25.56 -35.49
N ASP A 349 8.78 26.84 -35.84
CA ASP A 349 9.46 27.81 -34.96
C ASP A 349 8.65 28.12 -33.68
N ASP A 350 7.34 27.85 -33.69
CA ASP A 350 6.41 28.01 -32.57
C ASP A 350 6.09 26.68 -31.85
N ALA A 351 6.86 25.62 -32.15
CA ALA A 351 6.67 24.31 -31.57
C ALA A 351 6.99 24.28 -30.06
N VAL A 352 6.21 23.51 -29.33
CA VAL A 352 6.24 23.43 -27.87
C VAL A 352 6.48 22.01 -27.41
N VAL A 353 7.45 21.85 -26.52
CA VAL A 353 7.68 20.60 -25.80
C VAL A 353 7.37 20.81 -24.33
N MET A 354 6.64 19.85 -23.78
CA MET A 354 6.34 19.74 -22.35
C MET A 354 6.92 18.43 -21.84
N LEU A 355 7.48 18.45 -20.63
CA LEU A 355 8.03 17.26 -19.99
C LEU A 355 7.11 16.78 -18.88
N SER A 356 6.70 15.52 -18.94
CA SER A 356 5.83 14.89 -17.95
C SER A 356 6.37 13.53 -17.49
N ARG A 357 5.73 12.97 -16.46
CA ARG A 357 6.05 11.69 -15.82
C ARG A 357 4.77 10.87 -15.66
N MET A 358 4.90 9.57 -15.43
CA MET A 358 3.72 8.74 -15.16
C MET A 358 3.15 9.03 -13.77
N ASN A 359 1.84 8.85 -13.62
CA ASN A 359 1.21 8.87 -12.30
C ASN A 359 1.82 7.75 -11.42
N GLY A 360 2.11 8.09 -10.16
CA GLY A 360 2.84 7.20 -9.26
C GLY A 360 4.35 7.11 -9.49
N ALA A 361 4.97 8.09 -10.15
CA ALA A 361 6.43 8.17 -10.13
C ALA A 361 6.95 8.44 -8.71
N GLY A 362 7.97 7.68 -8.29
CA GLY A 362 8.64 7.84 -7.00
C GLY A 362 9.63 9.00 -6.98
N TRP A 363 10.37 9.09 -5.88
CA TRP A 363 11.38 10.13 -5.65
C TRP A 363 12.42 10.18 -6.77
N ILE A 364 12.98 9.04 -7.15
CA ILE A 364 14.03 8.92 -8.17
C ILE A 364 13.58 9.55 -9.49
N THR A 365 12.41 9.17 -10.00
CA THR A 365 11.92 9.75 -11.26
C THR A 365 11.61 11.24 -11.13
N LYS A 366 11.07 11.71 -10.00
CA LYS A 366 10.82 13.14 -9.79
C LYS A 366 12.12 13.95 -9.95
N THR A 367 13.22 13.45 -9.36
CA THR A 367 14.55 14.07 -9.49
C THR A 367 15.11 13.97 -10.91
N VAL A 368 15.03 12.80 -11.56
CA VAL A 368 15.43 12.63 -12.98
C VAL A 368 14.69 13.58 -13.90
N THR A 369 13.39 13.79 -13.67
CA THR A 369 12.55 14.70 -14.47
C THR A 369 13.08 16.14 -14.39
N GLN A 370 13.57 16.56 -13.22
CA GLN A 370 14.19 17.87 -13.06
C GLN A 370 15.57 17.95 -13.73
N HIS A 371 16.42 16.93 -13.60
CA HIS A 371 17.70 16.91 -14.31
C HIS A 371 17.51 16.96 -15.83
N LEU A 372 16.56 16.19 -16.35
CA LEU A 372 16.21 16.21 -17.76
C LEU A 372 15.66 17.58 -18.18
N ALA A 373 14.85 18.21 -17.33
CA ALA A 373 14.38 19.56 -17.56
C ALA A 373 15.50 20.61 -17.65
N LEU A 374 16.65 20.40 -17.02
CA LEU A 374 17.80 21.31 -17.15
C LEU A 374 18.61 21.06 -18.43
N ALA A 375 18.48 19.86 -19.02
CA ALA A 375 19.24 19.42 -20.19
C ALA A 375 18.47 19.46 -21.53
N MET A 376 17.13 19.41 -21.52
CA MET A 376 16.34 19.43 -22.77
C MET A 376 16.37 20.80 -23.46
N PRO A 377 16.55 20.93 -24.78
CA PRO A 377 16.38 22.22 -25.47
C PRO A 377 14.92 22.70 -25.40
N VAL A 378 14.70 24.02 -25.31
CA VAL A 378 13.39 24.75 -25.31
C VAL A 378 12.23 23.98 -24.66
N LEU A 379 12.02 24.21 -23.36
CA LEU A 379 11.03 23.51 -22.55
C LEU A 379 10.00 24.52 -22.03
N GLU A 380 8.75 24.38 -22.45
CA GLU A 380 7.72 25.36 -22.07
C GLU A 380 7.23 25.12 -20.64
N ALA A 381 7.14 23.86 -20.18
CA ALA A 381 7.15 23.55 -18.75
C ALA A 381 7.22 22.04 -18.39
N VAL A 382 7.33 21.76 -17.09
CA VAL A 382 7.66 20.45 -16.50
C VAL A 382 6.74 20.04 -15.35
N GLN A 383 6.22 18.80 -15.41
CA GLN A 383 5.35 18.25 -14.36
C GLN A 383 6.16 17.76 -13.16
N THR A 384 6.47 18.69 -12.26
CA THR A 384 7.11 18.40 -10.97
C THR A 384 6.24 18.94 -9.83
N SER A 385 6.18 18.24 -8.70
CA SER A 385 5.60 18.78 -7.47
C SER A 385 6.68 19.61 -6.76
N ALA A 386 6.31 20.74 -6.14
CA ALA A 386 7.20 21.45 -5.22
C ALA A 386 7.67 20.50 -4.11
N TYR A 387 8.94 20.58 -3.73
CA TYR A 387 9.54 19.76 -2.68
C TYR A 387 8.83 19.99 -1.33
N ARG A 388 8.43 18.92 -0.63
CA ARG A 388 8.19 19.01 0.82
C ARG A 388 9.54 18.89 1.51
N HIS A 389 9.82 19.76 2.49
CA HIS A 389 11.09 19.72 3.23
C HIS A 389 11.29 18.39 3.99
N SER A 390 10.19 17.73 4.35
CA SER A 390 10.16 16.38 4.93
C SER A 390 10.56 15.24 3.98
N GLU A 391 10.70 15.53 2.67
CA GLU A 391 11.07 14.57 1.62
C GLU A 391 12.55 14.72 1.20
N LEU A 392 13.31 15.63 1.82
CA LEU A 392 14.73 15.82 1.52
C LEU A 392 15.60 14.94 2.42
N PRO A 393 16.52 14.11 1.87
CA PRO A 393 17.36 13.21 2.67
C PRO A 393 18.41 13.90 3.57
N PHE A 394 18.55 15.23 3.48
CA PHE A 394 19.62 16.00 4.13
C PHE A 394 19.17 17.32 4.77
N ALA A 395 17.96 17.39 5.34
CA ALA A 395 17.68 18.44 6.32
C ALA A 395 18.47 18.15 7.62
N THR A 396 19.78 18.40 7.60
CA THR A 396 20.54 18.58 8.85
C THR A 396 19.90 19.75 9.58
N TRP A 397 19.30 19.44 10.72
CA TRP A 397 18.76 20.38 11.67
C TRP A 397 19.81 21.42 12.04
N GLN A 398 19.64 22.63 11.50
CA GLN A 398 20.11 23.89 12.08
C GLN A 398 19.39 25.04 11.37
N ASP A 399 18.15 25.32 11.77
CA ASP A 399 17.77 26.69 12.15
C ASP A 399 16.41 26.72 12.86
N HIS A 400 16.32 27.62 13.83
CA HIS A 400 15.31 27.68 14.87
C HIS A 400 13.90 28.06 14.37
N GLY A 401 12.89 27.36 14.91
CA GLY A 401 11.54 27.87 15.20
C GLY A 401 10.70 28.38 14.03
N LEU A 402 9.96 27.49 13.38
CA LEU A 402 8.72 27.82 12.67
C LEU A 402 7.68 26.73 12.93
N ASP A 403 6.49 27.15 13.36
CA ASP A 403 5.39 26.32 13.82
C ASP A 403 4.90 25.31 12.77
N PHE A 404 4.58 24.12 13.28
CA PHE A 404 3.88 23.04 12.58
C PHE A 404 2.50 23.50 12.12
N LEU A 405 2.17 23.33 10.84
CA LEU A 405 0.79 23.23 10.38
C LEU A 405 0.66 22.07 9.39
N GLU A 406 -0.10 21.08 9.83
CA GLU A 406 -0.57 19.91 9.10
C GLU A 406 -1.41 20.29 7.87
N SER A 407 -1.33 19.49 6.81
CA SER A 407 -2.45 19.23 5.89
C SER A 407 -2.11 18.05 4.96
N GLU A 408 -2.55 16.86 5.35
CA GLU A 408 -2.49 15.62 4.57
C GLU A 408 -3.69 15.42 3.62
N GLU A 409 -4.63 16.36 3.55
CA GLU A 409 -5.81 16.20 2.69
C GLU A 409 -5.64 16.93 1.36
N ASP A 410 -5.89 16.24 0.23
CA ASP A 410 -6.38 16.82 -1.05
C ASP A 410 -5.70 16.39 -2.38
N ASP A 411 -5.12 15.18 -2.45
CA ASP A 411 -4.80 14.49 -3.72
C ASP A 411 -5.87 13.45 -4.14
N GLU A 412 -7.07 13.57 -3.58
CA GLU A 412 -8.06 12.49 -3.51
C GLU A 412 -9.01 12.28 -4.71
N ALA A 413 -8.97 13.08 -5.79
CA ALA A 413 -10.11 13.16 -6.74
C ALA A 413 -9.88 12.67 -8.19
N LEU A 414 -8.82 11.92 -8.53
CA LEU A 414 -8.47 11.65 -9.95
C LEU A 414 -8.29 10.18 -10.38
N ALA A 415 -8.64 9.19 -9.56
CA ALA A 415 -8.31 7.79 -9.86
C ALA A 415 -9.44 6.91 -10.44
N ASP A 416 -10.66 7.40 -10.60
CA ASP A 416 -11.80 6.59 -11.04
C ASP A 416 -12.33 7.07 -12.40
N ARG A 417 -11.87 6.43 -13.48
CA ARG A 417 -12.55 6.21 -14.78
C ARG A 417 -11.54 5.74 -15.82
N GLY A 418 -11.61 4.47 -16.20
CA GLY A 418 -10.80 3.94 -17.31
C GLY A 418 -10.60 2.43 -17.28
N ALA A 419 -11.67 1.66 -17.12
CA ALA A 419 -11.75 0.27 -17.57
C ALA A 419 -13.22 -0.13 -17.70
N GLU A 420 -13.56 -0.80 -18.80
CA GLU A 420 -14.86 -1.40 -19.17
C GLU A 420 -15.86 -0.42 -19.81
N ASP A 421 -16.05 -0.54 -21.14
CA ASP A 421 -17.18 -1.27 -21.73
C ASP A 421 -16.95 -1.50 -23.24
N GLU A 422 -17.07 -2.76 -23.68
CA GLU A 422 -17.34 -3.15 -25.07
C GLU A 422 -18.86 -3.32 -25.18
N ASP A 423 -19.49 -2.54 -26.07
CA ASP A 423 -20.94 -2.48 -26.29
C ASP A 423 -21.51 -3.80 -26.82
N THR A 424 -22.64 -4.22 -26.24
CA THR A 424 -23.67 -5.04 -26.92
C THR A 424 -25.04 -4.41 -26.63
N PRO A 425 -25.88 -4.12 -27.65
CA PRO A 425 -27.19 -3.51 -27.45
C PRO A 425 -28.28 -4.58 -27.33
N ASP A 426 -29.19 -4.41 -26.37
CA ASP A 426 -30.49 -5.09 -26.36
C ASP A 426 -31.61 -4.04 -26.49
N GLU A 427 -32.50 -4.32 -27.44
CA GLU A 427 -33.76 -3.65 -27.75
C GLU A 427 -34.85 -4.06 -26.74
N ASP A 428 -35.80 -3.16 -26.45
CA ASP A 428 -37.26 -3.36 -26.67
C ASP A 428 -38.18 -2.60 -25.69
N THR A 429 -38.96 -1.71 -26.30
CA THR A 429 -40.41 -1.42 -26.16
C THR A 429 -41.10 -1.31 -24.80
N ASP A 430 -41.56 -0.07 -24.53
CA ASP A 430 -42.97 0.38 -24.49
C ASP A 430 -44.06 -0.59 -23.98
N ASP A 431 -44.77 -0.22 -22.91
CA ASP A 431 -46.18 0.18 -22.95
C ASP A 431 -46.79 0.34 -21.53
N GLY A 432 -47.50 1.46 -21.31
CA GLY A 432 -48.94 1.36 -21.02
C GLY A 432 -49.48 1.34 -19.57
N LEU A 433 -49.80 2.54 -19.07
CA LEU A 433 -51.12 2.97 -18.55
C LEU A 433 -51.71 2.45 -17.20
N ALA A 434 -51.80 3.43 -16.27
CA ALA A 434 -53.03 4.00 -15.68
C ALA A 434 -53.90 3.21 -14.67
N GLY A 435 -54.29 3.93 -13.59
CA GLY A 435 -55.68 3.91 -13.09
C GLY A 435 -55.90 3.69 -11.59
N ASP A 436 -55.86 4.78 -10.83
CA ASP A 436 -56.91 5.26 -9.92
C ASP A 436 -57.42 4.51 -8.65
N GLU A 437 -57.63 5.36 -7.65
CA GLU A 437 -58.72 5.38 -6.63
C GLU A 437 -58.50 4.81 -5.20
N GLU A 438 -58.36 5.77 -4.27
CA GLU A 438 -59.19 6.03 -3.06
C GLU A 438 -59.00 5.29 -1.71
N ALA A 439 -58.99 6.15 -0.67
CA ALA A 439 -59.64 6.06 0.66
C ALA A 439 -58.79 5.80 1.93
N GLU A 440 -58.55 6.91 2.65
CA GLU A 440 -58.85 7.19 4.08
C GLU A 440 -58.69 6.09 5.16
N ALA A 441 -57.86 6.35 6.20
CA ALA A 441 -58.30 6.68 7.57
C ALA A 441 -57.25 6.36 8.68
N GLU A 442 -56.91 7.41 9.43
CA GLU A 442 -56.64 7.54 10.89
C GLU A 442 -56.11 6.36 11.74
N VAL A 443 -55.00 6.60 12.46
CA VAL A 443 -54.67 5.97 13.76
C VAL A 443 -54.04 7.04 14.69
N PRO A 444 -54.43 7.14 15.98
CA PRO A 444 -53.83 8.07 16.92
C PRO A 444 -52.64 7.47 17.69
N GLU A 445 -51.73 8.37 18.02
CA GLU A 445 -50.82 8.49 19.17
C GLU A 445 -50.93 7.44 20.28
N ASP A 446 -49.79 6.88 20.73
CA ASP A 446 -49.43 6.97 22.15
C ASP A 446 -47.91 6.76 22.39
N GLU A 447 -47.46 7.46 23.43
CA GLU A 447 -46.11 7.61 23.95
C GLU A 447 -45.67 6.41 24.82
N SER A 448 -44.38 6.08 24.85
CA SER A 448 -43.64 5.89 26.12
C SER A 448 -42.17 5.55 25.88
N ALA A 449 -41.30 6.36 26.48
CA ALA A 449 -39.88 6.15 26.67
C ALA A 449 -39.58 4.99 27.64
N ASP A 450 -38.40 4.38 27.50
CA ASP A 450 -37.48 4.08 28.62
C ASP A 450 -36.13 3.54 28.09
N ASP A 451 -35.15 4.45 28.08
CA ASP A 451 -33.80 4.38 28.64
C ASP A 451 -33.20 2.98 28.98
N GLU A 452 -32.18 2.53 28.22
CA GLU A 452 -31.02 1.78 28.75
C GLU A 452 -29.76 2.04 27.90
N SER A 453 -28.70 2.48 28.58
CA SER A 453 -27.42 2.91 28.04
C SER A 453 -26.39 1.76 28.06
N SER A 454 -25.73 1.50 26.92
CA SER A 454 -24.52 0.67 26.84
C SER A 454 -23.42 1.42 26.11
N MET A 455 -22.39 1.79 26.87
CA MET A 455 -21.15 2.40 26.44
C MET A 455 -20.31 1.42 25.60
N ASP A 456 -20.01 1.79 24.36
CA ASP A 456 -18.88 1.30 23.56
C ASP A 456 -18.57 2.40 22.53
N GLU A 457 -17.73 3.38 22.85
CA GLU A 457 -17.14 4.29 21.86
C GLU A 457 -15.97 5.07 22.52
N ASP A 458 -14.76 4.87 22.03
CA ASP A 458 -13.60 5.75 22.20
C ASP A 458 -12.62 5.48 21.05
N GLU A 459 -12.89 6.08 19.88
CA GLU A 459 -11.89 6.39 18.86
C GLU A 459 -12.46 7.43 17.88
N GLU A 460 -12.61 8.69 18.29
CA GLU A 460 -12.54 9.90 17.43
C GLU A 460 -12.67 11.17 18.28
N ALA A 461 -11.57 11.92 18.45
CA ALA A 461 -11.61 13.27 18.98
C ALA A 461 -10.40 14.07 18.47
N ALA A 462 -10.62 14.90 17.44
CA ALA A 462 -9.95 16.18 17.24
C ALA A 462 -10.50 16.84 15.95
N ASP A 463 -11.58 17.62 16.05
CA ASP A 463 -11.76 18.84 15.24
C ASP A 463 -12.94 19.64 15.75
N GLU A 464 -12.68 20.68 16.54
CA GLU A 464 -13.56 21.83 16.73
C GLU A 464 -12.84 22.84 17.62
N LEU A 465 -12.23 23.88 17.05
CA LEU A 465 -12.03 25.21 17.65
C LEU A 465 -11.36 26.13 16.62
N ALA A 466 -12.12 27.05 16.01
CA ALA A 466 -11.74 28.45 15.78
C ALA A 466 -12.73 29.15 14.84
N GLU A 467 -13.80 29.69 15.41
CA GLU A 467 -14.37 30.95 14.92
C GLU A 467 -13.52 32.10 15.46
N GLY A 468 -13.12 33.00 14.57
CA GLY A 468 -12.37 34.20 14.91
C GLY A 468 -12.26 35.08 13.68
N ASP A 469 -13.14 36.09 13.62
CA ASP A 469 -12.99 37.25 12.75
C ASP A 469 -11.64 37.92 13.03
N ASP A 470 -10.86 38.24 12.00
CA ASP A 470 -9.87 39.30 12.12
C ASP A 470 -9.78 40.15 10.84
N GLU A 471 -9.87 41.45 11.07
CA GLU A 471 -9.90 42.51 10.10
C GLU A 471 -8.48 42.89 9.64
N GLY A 472 -8.35 43.19 8.35
CA GLY A 472 -7.44 44.19 7.78
C GLY A 472 -5.96 44.21 8.20
N GLU A 473 -5.08 43.75 7.31
CA GLU A 473 -3.78 44.40 7.12
C GLU A 473 -3.44 44.57 5.62
N ASP A 474 -3.18 45.83 5.26
CA ASP A 474 -2.68 46.29 3.97
C ASP A 474 -1.28 45.74 3.69
N ILE A 475 -1.08 45.07 2.55
CA ILE A 475 0.25 44.75 2.02
C ILE A 475 0.42 45.41 0.65
N ALA A 476 1.34 46.36 0.60
CA ALA A 476 1.75 47.12 -0.58
C ALA A 476 2.30 46.22 -1.71
N PRO A 477 2.19 46.64 -2.99
CA PRO A 477 2.56 45.80 -4.12
C PRO A 477 4.08 45.75 -4.29
N GLN A 478 4.69 44.58 -4.06
CA GLN A 478 6.06 44.31 -4.48
C GLN A 478 6.04 43.57 -5.83
N GLY A 479 6.83 44.09 -6.77
CA GLY A 479 6.80 43.76 -8.19
C GLY A 479 7.10 42.30 -8.54
N SER A 480 6.64 41.93 -9.73
CA SER A 480 6.80 40.63 -10.37
C SER A 480 8.28 40.28 -10.58
N ALA A 481 8.83 39.43 -9.73
CA ALA A 481 10.02 38.66 -10.02
C ALA A 481 9.61 37.19 -10.07
N LEU A 482 9.91 36.53 -11.19
CA LEU A 482 9.83 35.08 -11.38
C LEU A 482 10.32 34.36 -10.11
N ARG A 483 9.44 33.65 -9.41
CA ARG A 483 9.88 32.74 -8.34
C ARG A 483 10.23 31.41 -8.97
N THR A 484 11.47 31.34 -9.41
CA THR A 484 12.15 30.12 -9.80
C THR A 484 12.49 29.33 -8.54
N THR A 485 12.07 28.07 -8.47
CA THR A 485 12.69 27.16 -7.50
C THR A 485 14.03 26.75 -8.10
N VAL A 486 15.08 27.52 -7.81
CA VAL A 486 16.41 26.94 -7.74
C VAL A 486 16.33 25.94 -6.60
N PRO A 487 16.45 24.62 -6.83
CA PRO A 487 16.71 23.75 -5.71
C PRO A 487 18.16 24.03 -5.35
N ARG A 488 18.37 24.87 -4.33
CA ARG A 488 19.70 25.08 -3.75
C ARG A 488 20.29 23.78 -3.18
N ASP A 489 19.46 22.74 -3.08
CA ASP A 489 19.76 21.44 -2.50
C ASP A 489 19.36 20.26 -3.44
N LEU A 490 19.54 20.37 -4.76
CA LEU A 490 19.59 19.15 -5.58
C LEU A 490 20.78 18.31 -5.05
N PRO A 491 20.58 17.03 -4.66
CA PRO A 491 21.67 16.23 -4.11
C PRO A 491 22.85 16.24 -5.09
N GLY A 492 23.97 16.80 -4.63
CA GLY A 492 25.01 17.37 -5.50
C GLY A 492 25.70 16.39 -6.44
N HIS A 493 25.50 15.07 -6.34
CA HIS A 493 26.27 14.10 -7.11
C HIS A 493 25.52 12.82 -7.54
N GLY A 494 24.20 12.71 -7.38
CA GLY A 494 23.45 11.53 -7.88
C GLY A 494 22.10 11.25 -7.20
N LEU A 495 21.34 10.32 -7.76
CA LEU A 495 20.01 9.90 -7.31
C LEU A 495 20.05 9.06 -6.01
N THR A 496 19.25 9.37 -4.99
CA THR A 496 19.24 8.58 -3.73
C THR A 496 18.04 7.64 -3.62
N ILE A 497 18.18 6.57 -2.83
CA ILE A 497 17.08 5.70 -2.42
C ILE A 497 16.70 6.06 -0.99
N ASP A 498 15.45 6.46 -0.77
CA ASP A 498 14.90 6.56 0.59
C ASP A 498 14.41 5.18 1.04
N TYR A 499 15.29 4.40 1.65
CA TYR A 499 14.92 3.09 2.18
C TYR A 499 13.88 3.17 3.30
N SER A 500 13.77 4.29 4.00
CA SER A 500 12.88 4.40 5.16
C SER A 500 11.41 4.25 4.80
N ALA A 501 11.00 4.78 3.63
CA ALA A 501 9.65 4.64 3.10
C ALA A 501 9.43 3.34 2.31
N LEU A 502 10.50 2.64 1.90
CA LEU A 502 10.44 1.57 0.92
C LEU A 502 10.56 0.16 1.51
N VAL A 503 11.35 -0.03 2.58
CA VAL A 503 11.67 -1.35 3.14
C VAL A 503 10.41 -2.19 3.44
N SER A 504 9.33 -1.55 3.91
CA SER A 504 8.06 -2.24 4.17
C SER A 504 7.21 -2.46 2.92
N GLU A 505 7.44 -1.73 1.83
CA GLU A 505 6.63 -1.76 0.60
C GLU A 505 7.23 -2.60 -0.53
N VAL A 506 8.49 -3.04 -0.39
CA VAL A 506 9.10 -3.97 -1.35
C VAL A 506 8.36 -5.31 -1.37
N ARG A 507 8.05 -5.77 -2.59
CA ARG A 507 7.32 -7.01 -2.88
C ARG A 507 8.17 -8.10 -3.50
N ARG A 508 9.13 -7.72 -4.33
CA ARG A 508 10.08 -8.60 -5.01
C ARG A 508 11.44 -7.94 -4.96
N PHE A 509 12.47 -8.74 -4.82
CA PHE A 509 13.86 -8.32 -4.80
C PHE A 509 14.65 -9.32 -5.64
N ALA A 510 15.52 -8.83 -6.51
CA ALA A 510 16.43 -9.61 -7.32
C ALA A 510 17.79 -8.93 -7.34
N GLN A 511 18.84 -9.73 -7.27
CA GLN A 511 20.22 -9.26 -7.38
C GLN A 511 21.01 -10.30 -8.18
N VAL A 512 21.98 -9.82 -8.94
CA VAL A 512 22.99 -10.64 -9.60
C VAL A 512 24.37 -10.15 -9.11
N PRO A 513 25.21 -11.03 -8.52
CA PRO A 513 24.88 -12.41 -8.14
C PRO A 513 23.81 -12.46 -7.03
N ALA A 514 23.02 -13.53 -7.02
CA ALA A 514 21.91 -13.70 -6.08
C ALA A 514 22.37 -13.64 -4.62
N LEU A 515 21.57 -12.97 -3.79
CA LEU A 515 21.79 -12.96 -2.35
C LEU A 515 21.57 -14.36 -1.76
N PRO A 516 22.33 -14.76 -0.73
CA PRO A 516 22.00 -15.92 0.08
C PRO A 516 20.58 -15.79 0.64
N GLU A 517 19.82 -16.88 0.65
CA GLU A 517 18.50 -16.87 1.28
C GLU A 517 18.63 -16.53 2.78
N PRO A 518 17.69 -15.73 3.32
CA PRO A 518 17.75 -15.34 4.71
C PRO A 518 17.58 -16.59 5.57
N HIS A 519 18.51 -16.86 6.47
CA HIS A 519 18.44 -18.04 7.33
C HIS A 519 18.43 -17.67 8.80
N ASN A 520 18.06 -18.64 9.64
CA ASN A 520 18.26 -18.60 11.08
C ASN A 520 18.98 -19.88 11.50
N GLU A 521 20.25 -19.77 11.93
CA GLU A 521 21.08 -20.92 12.30
C GLU A 521 21.12 -22.00 11.19
N GLY A 522 21.26 -21.58 9.94
CA GLY A 522 21.25 -22.46 8.76
C GLY A 522 19.87 -22.95 8.30
N ARG A 523 18.79 -22.71 9.06
CA ARG A 523 17.41 -23.02 8.63
C ARG A 523 16.92 -21.97 7.65
N LEU A 524 16.44 -22.42 6.49
CA LEU A 524 15.81 -21.57 5.47
C LEU A 524 14.36 -21.23 5.85
N PRO A 525 13.77 -20.16 5.27
CA PRO A 525 12.39 -19.81 5.52
C PRO A 525 11.44 -20.92 5.05
N ALA A 526 10.42 -21.20 5.85
CA ALA A 526 9.37 -22.14 5.48
C ALA A 526 8.57 -21.62 4.28
N ARG A 527 8.19 -22.54 3.37
CA ARG A 527 7.41 -22.24 2.17
C ARG A 527 6.01 -22.82 2.29
N TYR A 528 5.02 -22.04 1.86
CA TYR A 528 3.61 -22.41 1.94
C TYR A 528 2.95 -22.17 0.58
N GLU A 529 2.20 -23.14 0.08
CA GLU A 529 1.64 -23.10 -1.28
C GLU A 529 0.42 -22.15 -1.40
N HIS A 530 -0.37 -22.01 -0.34
CA HIS A 530 -1.69 -21.36 -0.38
C HIS A 530 -1.69 -19.90 0.08
N VAL A 531 -0.55 -19.21 0.04
CA VAL A 531 -0.44 -17.82 0.52
C VAL A 531 -1.34 -16.89 -0.29
N GLU A 532 -1.35 -17.06 -1.61
CA GLU A 532 -2.18 -16.25 -2.52
C GLU A 532 -3.67 -16.48 -2.30
N ASP A 533 -4.07 -17.72 -1.96
CA ASP A 533 -5.46 -18.09 -1.68
C ASP A 533 -5.96 -17.46 -0.39
N VAL A 534 -5.08 -17.28 0.60
CA VAL A 534 -5.39 -16.72 1.93
C VAL A 534 -5.40 -15.18 1.93
N ARG A 535 -4.70 -14.52 0.99
CA ARG A 535 -4.59 -13.04 0.94
C ARG A 535 -5.91 -12.29 0.94
N PRO A 536 -6.98 -12.71 0.22
CA PRO A 536 -8.29 -12.04 0.24
C PRO A 536 -8.89 -11.90 1.65
N LEU A 537 -8.54 -12.78 2.60
CA LEU A 537 -9.01 -12.72 3.99
C LEU A 537 -8.47 -11.50 4.76
N GLY A 538 -7.36 -10.92 4.29
CA GLY A 538 -6.66 -9.83 4.94
C GLY A 538 -5.99 -10.23 6.27
N PRO A 539 -5.40 -9.26 7.00
CA PRO A 539 -4.54 -9.51 8.17
C PRO A 539 -5.24 -10.18 9.36
N ASN A 540 -6.56 -10.04 9.46
CA ASN A 540 -7.37 -10.48 10.60
C ASN A 540 -8.21 -11.73 10.30
N GLY A 541 -8.42 -12.08 9.03
CA GLY A 541 -9.28 -13.20 8.64
C GLY A 541 -8.61 -14.58 8.82
N THR A 542 -7.28 -14.64 8.84
CA THR A 542 -6.54 -15.91 8.86
C THR A 542 -6.73 -16.74 10.14
N LYS A 543 -7.01 -16.10 11.28
CA LYS A 543 -7.12 -16.81 12.57
C LYS A 543 -8.36 -17.70 12.66
N GLY A 544 -9.53 -17.16 12.32
CA GLY A 544 -10.79 -17.91 12.35
C GLY A 544 -10.88 -18.89 11.18
N PHE A 545 -10.30 -18.53 10.03
CA PHE A 545 -10.21 -19.40 8.87
C PHE A 545 -9.56 -20.75 9.18
N LEU A 546 -8.46 -20.76 9.94
CA LEU A 546 -7.76 -22.00 10.28
C LEU A 546 -8.66 -23.01 11.00
N LEU A 547 -9.51 -22.55 11.92
CA LEU A 547 -10.46 -23.41 12.61
C LEU A 547 -11.63 -23.80 11.72
N GLU A 548 -12.20 -22.86 10.97
CA GLU A 548 -13.30 -23.13 10.06
C GLU A 548 -12.92 -24.18 9.00
N LYS A 549 -11.71 -24.09 8.44
CA LYS A 549 -11.15 -25.09 7.54
C LYS A 549 -11.20 -26.49 8.16
N ARG A 550 -10.83 -26.61 9.44
CA ARG A 550 -10.83 -27.89 10.16
C ARG A 550 -12.25 -28.36 10.49
N ALA A 551 -13.19 -27.46 10.76
CA ALA A 551 -14.60 -27.82 10.92
C ALA A 551 -15.18 -28.40 9.63
N LEU A 552 -14.98 -27.72 8.49
CA LEU A 552 -15.45 -28.18 7.18
C LEU A 552 -14.78 -29.50 6.78
N ALA A 553 -13.47 -29.65 7.00
CA ALA A 553 -12.76 -30.90 6.74
C ALA A 553 -13.32 -32.08 7.55
N ARG A 554 -13.92 -31.81 8.72
CA ARG A 554 -14.56 -32.77 9.62
C ARG A 554 -16.04 -33.02 9.30
N GLY A 555 -16.52 -32.53 8.15
CA GLY A 555 -17.90 -32.69 7.71
C GLY A 555 -18.91 -31.79 8.42
N LEU A 556 -18.46 -30.84 9.24
CA LEU A 556 -19.36 -29.89 9.91
C LEU A 556 -19.76 -28.77 8.94
N SER A 557 -21.00 -28.30 9.06
CA SER A 557 -21.44 -27.07 8.40
C SER A 557 -21.00 -25.85 9.21
N THR A 558 -20.82 -24.72 8.53
CA THR A 558 -20.43 -23.45 9.16
C THR A 558 -21.28 -22.29 8.71
N THR A 559 -21.50 -21.33 9.61
CA THR A 559 -22.06 -20.01 9.28
C THR A 559 -21.07 -18.95 9.72
N ARG A 560 -20.60 -18.11 8.81
CA ARG A 560 -19.68 -17.01 9.10
C ARG A 560 -20.41 -15.67 9.02
N TYR A 561 -20.20 -14.83 10.04
CA TYR A 561 -20.83 -13.50 10.14
C TYR A 561 -19.84 -12.35 9.94
N SER A 562 -18.54 -12.61 10.15
CA SER A 562 -17.50 -11.60 9.93
C SER A 562 -16.14 -12.24 9.64
N LYS A 563 -15.13 -11.41 9.38
CA LYS A 563 -13.72 -11.85 9.32
C LYS A 563 -13.26 -12.60 10.59
N SER A 564 -13.94 -12.36 11.71
CA SER A 564 -13.55 -12.92 13.01
C SER A 564 -14.48 -14.02 13.51
N ALA A 565 -15.77 -13.95 13.23
CA ALA A 565 -16.77 -14.78 13.90
C ALA A 565 -17.41 -15.78 12.95
N PHE A 566 -17.46 -17.04 13.36
CA PHE A 566 -18.19 -18.10 12.69
C PHE A 566 -18.74 -19.11 13.70
N VAL A 567 -19.65 -19.95 13.24
CA VAL A 567 -20.30 -21.01 14.00
C VAL A 567 -20.11 -22.32 13.26
N ALA A 568 -19.86 -23.41 13.98
CA ALA A 568 -19.83 -24.76 13.42
C ALA A 568 -20.94 -25.62 14.04
N PHE A 569 -21.56 -26.49 13.26
CA PHE A 569 -22.66 -27.36 13.70
C PHE A 569 -22.79 -28.60 12.80
N ASP A 570 -23.45 -29.62 13.33
CA ASP A 570 -23.74 -30.90 12.66
C ASP A 570 -25.24 -31.09 12.36
N GLY A 571 -26.08 -30.11 12.70
CA GLY A 571 -27.55 -30.15 12.54
C GLY A 571 -28.30 -30.93 13.64
N THR A 572 -27.59 -31.54 14.60
CA THR A 572 -28.18 -32.40 15.64
C THR A 572 -27.87 -31.91 17.06
N ASN A 573 -26.66 -31.41 17.30
CA ASN A 573 -26.20 -30.89 18.58
C ASN A 573 -26.19 -29.36 18.58
N PRO A 574 -26.15 -28.71 19.76
CA PRO A 574 -26.06 -27.26 19.84
C PRO A 574 -24.86 -26.70 19.06
N PRO A 575 -25.05 -25.64 18.25
CA PRO A 575 -23.97 -25.02 17.49
C PRO A 575 -22.87 -24.45 18.37
N VAL A 576 -21.65 -24.41 17.85
CA VAL A 576 -20.45 -23.96 18.56
C VAL A 576 -19.92 -22.66 17.95
N ASN A 577 -19.87 -21.61 18.77
CA ASN A 577 -19.43 -20.27 18.35
C ASN A 577 -17.91 -20.11 18.46
N PHE A 578 -17.30 -19.48 17.45
CA PHE A 578 -15.90 -19.12 17.43
C PHE A 578 -15.72 -17.64 17.12
N LYS A 579 -14.76 -16.99 17.81
CA LYS A 579 -14.30 -15.63 17.49
C LYS A 579 -12.78 -15.62 17.40
N TRP A 580 -12.23 -15.45 16.20
CA TRP A 580 -10.83 -15.74 15.86
C TRP A 580 -10.46 -17.18 16.21
N SER A 581 -9.47 -17.37 17.09
CA SER A 581 -9.10 -18.67 17.65
C SER A 581 -9.75 -18.95 19.01
N ARG A 582 -10.71 -18.13 19.47
CA ARG A 582 -11.45 -18.38 20.72
C ARG A 582 -12.46 -19.50 20.48
N SER A 583 -12.45 -20.47 21.38
CA SER A 583 -13.35 -21.62 21.42
C SER A 583 -14.05 -21.67 22.78
N PRO A 584 -15.31 -22.16 22.86
CA PRO A 584 -16.07 -22.23 24.11
C PRO A 584 -15.64 -23.42 25.00
N ILE A 585 -14.50 -24.05 24.69
CA ILE A 585 -13.88 -25.08 25.55
C ILE A 585 -13.16 -24.46 26.76
N SER A 586 -12.76 -23.20 26.70
CA SER A 586 -12.26 -22.45 27.85
C SER A 586 -13.37 -21.58 28.44
N SER A 587 -13.46 -21.51 29.77
CA SER A 587 -14.42 -20.68 30.49
C SER A 587 -14.13 -19.18 30.29
N ALA A 588 -15.18 -18.38 30.08
CA ALA A 588 -15.07 -16.92 30.03
C ALA A 588 -14.45 -16.33 31.31
N VAL A 589 -14.72 -16.95 32.46
CA VAL A 589 -14.13 -16.56 33.75
C VAL A 589 -12.63 -16.84 33.76
N ALA A 590 -12.20 -18.01 33.27
CA ALA A 590 -10.78 -18.36 33.17
C ALA A 590 -10.03 -17.39 32.24
N ILE A 591 -10.64 -17.03 31.12
CA ILE A 591 -10.12 -16.03 30.17
C ILE A 591 -9.95 -14.68 30.87
N SER A 592 -10.95 -14.23 31.65
CA SER A 592 -10.90 -12.97 32.39
C SER A 592 -9.88 -12.97 33.52
N VAL A 593 -9.63 -14.11 34.17
CA VAL A 593 -8.59 -14.20 35.21
C VAL A 593 -7.20 -14.00 34.59
N CYS A 594 -6.96 -14.55 33.39
CA CYS A 594 -5.69 -14.39 32.70
C CYS A 594 -5.37 -12.96 32.27
N THR A 595 -6.34 -12.04 32.24
CA THR A 595 -6.05 -10.61 32.02
C THR A 595 -5.47 -9.93 33.26
N HIS A 596 -5.58 -10.54 34.44
CA HIS A 596 -4.98 -10.07 35.67
C HIS A 596 -3.64 -10.76 35.93
N LYS A 597 -2.54 -10.06 35.60
CA LYS A 597 -1.17 -10.58 35.71
C LYS A 597 -0.83 -11.07 37.12
N GLU A 598 -1.20 -10.31 38.15
CA GLU A 598 -0.91 -10.66 39.55
C GLU A 598 -1.70 -11.90 40.02
N ALA A 599 -2.99 -11.97 39.71
CA ALA A 599 -3.82 -13.13 40.07
C ALA A 599 -3.30 -14.40 39.39
N THR A 600 -2.94 -14.30 38.12
CA THR A 600 -2.36 -15.41 37.36
C THR A 600 -1.01 -15.83 37.96
N ARG A 601 -0.12 -14.88 38.28
CA ARG A 601 1.18 -15.16 38.92
C ARG A 601 1.02 -15.92 40.23
N LEU A 602 0.10 -15.50 41.10
CA LEU A 602 -0.16 -16.16 42.38
C LEU A 602 -0.67 -17.60 42.20
N MET A 603 -1.59 -17.83 41.25
CA MET A 603 -2.07 -19.19 40.93
C MET A 603 -0.94 -20.10 40.45
N LEU A 604 0.01 -19.56 39.65
CA LEU A 604 1.17 -20.29 39.17
C LEU A 604 2.15 -20.63 40.29
N GLU A 605 2.40 -19.68 41.21
CA GLU A 605 3.24 -19.90 42.39
C GLU A 605 2.68 -20.98 43.31
N ASP A 606 1.38 -20.95 43.58
CA ASP A 606 0.70 -21.98 44.38
C ASP A 606 0.78 -23.38 43.72
N ALA A 607 0.87 -23.43 42.39
CA ALA A 607 1.06 -24.65 41.62
C ALA A 607 2.54 -25.09 41.50
N GLY A 608 3.49 -24.35 42.07
CA GLY A 608 4.93 -24.65 41.98
C GLY A 608 5.56 -24.38 40.61
N VAL A 609 4.89 -23.60 39.77
CA VAL A 609 5.34 -23.24 38.42
C VAL A 609 6.32 -22.07 38.52
N PRO A 610 7.43 -22.06 37.74
CA PRO A 610 8.41 -20.99 37.78
C PRO A 610 7.83 -19.64 37.30
N THR A 611 7.79 -18.65 38.19
CA THR A 611 7.39 -17.27 37.91
C THR A 611 8.49 -16.29 38.33
N PRO A 612 8.57 -15.09 37.72
CA PRO A 612 9.46 -14.05 38.21
C PRO A 612 9.07 -13.63 39.63
N GLN A 613 10.05 -13.51 40.52
CA GLN A 613 9.81 -12.96 41.85
C GLN A 613 9.42 -11.48 41.73
N GLY A 614 8.16 -11.14 41.98
CA GLY A 614 7.63 -9.80 41.79
C GLY A 614 6.35 -9.54 42.57
N ARG A 615 5.91 -8.27 42.59
CA ARG A 615 4.60 -7.87 43.15
C ARG A 615 4.10 -6.58 42.52
N THR A 616 2.80 -6.33 42.68
CA THR A 616 2.15 -5.08 42.24
C THR A 616 2.24 -3.98 43.30
N PHE A 617 2.39 -2.74 42.84
CA PHE A 617 2.48 -1.50 43.61
C PHE A 617 1.44 -0.51 43.10
N ARG A 618 0.92 0.30 44.02
CA ARG A 618 -0.01 1.36 43.66
C ARG A 618 0.71 2.45 42.90
N ASN A 619 0.00 3.12 42.01
CA ASN A 619 0.51 4.33 41.36
C ASN A 619 1.10 5.31 42.40
N GLY A 620 2.33 5.78 42.15
CA GLY A 620 3.07 6.69 43.02
C GLY A 620 3.78 6.04 44.22
N ASP A 621 3.57 4.75 44.50
CA ASP A 621 4.22 4.04 45.63
C ASP A 621 5.65 3.56 45.30
N PHE A 622 6.47 4.49 44.82
CA PHE A 622 7.85 4.21 44.40
C PHE A 622 8.76 3.86 45.57
N ASP A 623 8.48 4.34 46.79
CA ASP A 623 9.26 4.03 47.99
C ASP A 623 9.17 2.56 48.38
N SER A 624 7.96 2.00 48.39
CA SER A 624 7.75 0.58 48.66
C SER A 624 8.36 -0.30 47.57
N ALA A 625 8.33 0.17 46.31
CA ALA A 625 8.98 -0.50 45.20
C ALA A 625 10.50 -0.52 45.37
N ARG A 626 11.13 0.60 45.72
CA ARG A 626 12.56 0.67 46.05
C ARG A 626 12.94 -0.26 47.19
N ALA A 627 12.12 -0.31 48.25
CA ALA A 627 12.35 -1.20 49.37
C ALA A 627 12.30 -2.68 48.97
N PHE A 628 11.36 -3.04 48.09
CA PHE A 628 11.25 -4.39 47.55
C PHE A 628 12.43 -4.75 46.64
N VAL A 629 12.87 -3.85 45.76
CA VAL A 629 14.05 -4.08 44.91
C VAL A 629 15.31 -4.33 45.74
N ARG A 630 15.47 -3.64 46.88
CA ARG A 630 16.57 -3.93 47.81
C ARG A 630 16.52 -5.35 48.40
N MET A 631 15.36 -5.99 48.44
CA MET A 631 15.20 -7.36 48.92
C MET A 631 15.47 -8.40 47.82
N ILE A 632 14.95 -8.19 46.61
CA ILE A 632 15.08 -9.15 45.49
C ILE A 632 16.37 -8.97 44.67
N GLY A 633 17.02 -7.80 44.80
CA GLY A 633 18.23 -7.42 44.09
C GLY A 633 18.03 -7.11 42.60
N PHE A 634 19.02 -6.48 41.99
CA PHE A 634 19.09 -6.23 40.55
C PHE A 634 19.60 -7.46 39.76
N PRO A 635 19.35 -7.56 38.44
CA PRO A 635 18.50 -6.66 37.64
C PRO A 635 16.99 -6.89 37.87
N VAL A 636 16.20 -5.85 37.60
CA VAL A 636 14.73 -5.86 37.71
C VAL A 636 14.04 -5.35 36.45
N VAL A 637 12.74 -5.61 36.36
CA VAL A 637 11.84 -5.11 35.32
C VAL A 637 10.73 -4.32 35.98
N VAL A 638 10.36 -3.20 35.35
CA VAL A 638 9.26 -2.35 35.73
C VAL A 638 8.24 -2.34 34.59
N LYS A 639 6.98 -2.69 34.87
CA LYS A 639 5.92 -2.78 33.87
C LYS A 639 4.55 -2.32 34.40
N PRO A 640 3.65 -1.77 33.58
CA PRO A 640 2.30 -1.44 34.02
C PRO A 640 1.51 -2.72 34.37
N SER A 641 0.64 -2.61 35.37
CA SER A 641 -0.24 -3.69 35.82
C SER A 641 -1.19 -4.15 34.70
N MET A 642 -1.74 -3.18 33.96
CA MET A 642 -2.59 -3.41 32.79
C MET A 642 -1.87 -2.87 31.55
N GLY A 643 -1.62 -3.75 30.57
CA GLY A 643 -0.89 -3.34 29.37
C GLY A 643 -0.68 -4.51 28.43
N ILE A 644 -0.78 -4.23 27.13
CA ILE A 644 -0.68 -5.21 26.04
C ILE A 644 0.61 -5.00 25.23
N ARG A 645 1.13 -6.08 24.62
CA ARG A 645 2.24 -6.05 23.64
C ARG A 645 3.58 -5.48 24.14
N GLY A 646 3.82 -5.52 25.46
CA GLY A 646 5.07 -5.03 26.05
C GLY A 646 5.22 -3.50 26.07
N ILE A 647 4.17 -2.74 25.77
CA ILE A 647 4.20 -1.28 25.84
C ILE A 647 4.34 -0.86 27.31
N GLY A 648 5.31 0.02 27.60
CA GLY A 648 5.60 0.49 28.96
C GLY A 648 6.43 -0.49 29.80
N VAL A 649 6.93 -1.59 29.22
CA VAL A 649 7.86 -2.50 29.89
C VAL A 649 9.28 -1.94 29.80
N ILE A 650 9.89 -1.68 30.95
CA ILE A 650 11.27 -1.23 31.07
C ILE A 650 12.05 -2.36 31.75
N ALA A 651 12.89 -3.04 30.97
CA ALA A 651 13.65 -4.21 31.41
C ALA A 651 15.15 -3.92 31.48
N GLY A 652 15.91 -4.79 32.17
CA GLY A 652 17.36 -4.64 32.29
C GLY A 652 17.77 -3.47 33.19
N ILE A 653 16.97 -3.15 34.21
CA ILE A 653 17.30 -2.12 35.19
C ILE A 653 18.31 -2.73 36.15
N GLU A 654 19.54 -2.23 36.15
CA GLU A 654 20.67 -2.76 36.91
C GLU A 654 21.02 -1.90 38.14
N THR A 655 20.63 -0.62 38.15
CA THR A 655 21.01 0.33 39.22
C THR A 655 19.82 1.08 39.82
N PRO A 656 19.95 1.63 41.04
CA PRO A 656 18.95 2.50 41.64
C PRO A 656 18.61 3.74 40.81
N GLU A 657 19.59 4.29 40.09
CA GLU A 657 19.42 5.46 39.23
C GLU A 657 18.58 5.11 38.01
N GLN A 658 18.88 4.00 37.34
CA GLN A 658 18.07 3.48 36.22
C GLN A 658 16.65 3.12 36.67
N LEU A 659 16.48 2.64 37.92
CA LEU A 659 15.16 2.37 38.47
C LEU A 659 14.35 3.66 38.65
N GLN A 660 15.01 4.75 39.05
CA GLN A 660 14.38 6.06 39.18
C GLN A 660 13.97 6.62 37.80
N GLU A 661 14.86 6.54 36.81
CA GLU A 661 14.54 6.89 35.42
C GLU A 661 13.36 6.06 34.88
N ALA A 662 13.31 4.76 35.20
CA ALA A 662 12.19 3.91 34.80
C ALA A 662 10.85 4.34 35.41
N PHE A 663 10.85 4.81 36.66
CA PHE A 663 9.64 5.36 37.28
C PHE A 663 9.20 6.68 36.66
N GLU A 664 10.14 7.56 36.31
CA GLU A 664 9.85 8.82 35.62
C GLU A 664 9.27 8.56 34.22
N LEU A 665 9.91 7.69 33.44
CA LEU A 665 9.42 7.27 32.12
C LEU A 665 8.03 6.64 32.18
N MET A 666 7.73 5.86 33.23
CA MET A 666 6.40 5.30 33.41
C MET A 666 5.38 6.39 33.76
N ALA A 667 5.71 7.29 34.69
CA ALA A 667 4.83 8.37 35.13
C ALA A 667 4.46 9.32 33.98
N ASP A 668 5.43 9.60 33.09
CA ASP A 668 5.23 10.46 31.91
C ASP A 668 4.56 9.73 30.73
N SER A 669 4.43 8.41 30.80
CA SER A 669 3.74 7.63 29.79
C SER A 669 2.22 7.71 29.95
N LYS A 670 1.50 7.32 28.89
CA LYS A 670 0.02 7.14 28.95
C LYS A 670 -0.47 6.14 30.02
N PHE A 671 0.44 5.37 30.63
CA PHE A 671 0.12 4.43 31.71
C PHE A 671 0.43 4.99 33.10
N GLY A 672 0.91 6.23 33.21
CA GLY A 672 1.28 6.85 34.49
C GLY A 672 0.15 6.98 35.50
N GLY A 673 -1.11 6.79 35.07
CA GLY A 673 -2.28 6.71 35.96
C GLY A 673 -2.51 5.36 36.63
N GLN A 674 -1.77 4.31 36.25
CA GLN A 674 -2.07 2.92 36.62
C GLN A 674 -1.12 2.37 37.68
N ASP A 675 -1.56 1.31 38.36
CA ASP A 675 -0.69 0.49 39.21
C ASP A 675 0.41 -0.16 38.37
N PHE A 676 1.53 -0.51 39.00
CA PHE A 676 2.70 -1.07 38.31
C PHE A 676 3.28 -2.27 39.02
N ILE A 677 4.01 -3.10 38.28
CA ILE A 677 4.65 -4.31 38.75
C ILE A 677 6.16 -4.11 38.72
N VAL A 678 6.82 -4.52 39.81
CA VAL A 678 8.28 -4.68 39.83
C VAL A 678 8.60 -6.15 40.07
N GLU A 679 9.43 -6.72 39.20
CA GLU A 679 9.79 -8.14 39.23
C GLU A 679 11.26 -8.36 38.89
N LYS A 680 11.79 -9.52 39.25
CA LYS A 680 13.14 -9.93 38.88
C LYS A 680 13.27 -10.05 37.36
N HIS A 681 14.35 -9.52 36.81
CA HIS A 681 14.66 -9.72 35.40
C HIS A 681 15.10 -11.16 35.14
N ILE A 682 14.49 -11.80 34.14
CA ILE A 682 14.80 -13.15 33.69
C ILE A 682 15.62 -13.05 32.42
N ASN A 683 16.82 -13.60 32.44
CA ASN A 683 17.71 -13.66 31.29
C ASN A 683 17.25 -14.82 30.41
N GLY A 684 16.53 -14.53 29.33
CA GLY A 684 16.02 -15.59 28.48
C GLY A 684 15.50 -15.08 27.14
N ARG A 685 15.39 -16.01 26.19
CA ARG A 685 14.74 -15.80 24.90
C ARG A 685 13.23 -16.00 25.06
N ASP A 686 12.46 -15.22 24.32
CA ASP A 686 11.01 -15.29 24.31
C ASP A 686 10.50 -16.54 23.59
N HIS A 687 9.84 -17.43 24.32
CA HIS A 687 9.17 -18.61 23.80
C HIS A 687 7.66 -18.52 24.00
N ARG A 688 6.92 -18.89 22.96
CA ARG A 688 5.46 -19.09 23.00
C ARG A 688 5.18 -20.58 22.87
N ILE A 689 4.66 -21.18 23.93
CA ILE A 689 4.34 -22.61 24.01
C ILE A 689 2.82 -22.78 24.09
N LEU A 690 2.24 -23.56 23.19
CA LEU A 690 0.79 -23.75 23.13
C LEU A 690 0.39 -25.04 23.82
N VAL A 691 -0.55 -24.93 24.75
CA VAL A 691 -1.18 -26.07 25.44
C VAL A 691 -2.64 -26.17 25.00
N VAL A 692 -3.06 -27.36 24.56
CA VAL A 692 -4.44 -27.67 24.17
C VAL A 692 -4.85 -28.98 24.85
N GLY A 693 -5.96 -28.98 25.58
CA GLY A 693 -6.45 -30.18 26.27
C GLY A 693 -5.47 -30.72 27.31
N GLY A 694 -4.72 -29.83 27.96
CA GLY A 694 -3.71 -30.18 28.97
C GLY A 694 -2.40 -30.74 28.40
N GLN A 695 -2.19 -30.68 27.08
CA GLN A 695 -0.96 -31.16 26.43
C GLN A 695 -0.27 -30.04 25.65
N VAL A 696 1.06 -29.98 25.71
CA VAL A 696 1.82 -29.09 24.81
C VAL A 696 1.76 -29.61 23.38
N VAL A 697 1.35 -28.75 22.43
CA VAL A 697 1.13 -29.13 21.02
C VAL A 697 1.99 -28.37 20.02
N ALA A 698 2.55 -27.24 20.43
CA ALA A 698 3.45 -26.44 19.61
C ALA A 698 4.32 -25.53 20.48
N ALA A 699 5.50 -25.17 19.98
CA ALA A 699 6.34 -24.17 20.60
C ALA A 699 7.17 -23.44 19.57
N ILE A 700 7.24 -22.12 19.72
CA ILE A 700 8.08 -21.25 18.90
C ILE A 700 8.95 -20.37 19.78
N GLN A 701 10.16 -20.07 19.32
CA GLN A 701 10.92 -18.92 19.78
C GLN A 701 10.49 -17.69 18.95
N ARG A 702 10.20 -16.58 19.61
CA ARG A 702 10.03 -15.27 18.98
C ARG A 702 11.37 -14.54 19.04
N LYS A 703 12.06 -14.43 17.91
CA LYS A 703 13.33 -13.71 17.81
C LYS A 703 13.06 -12.28 17.34
N PRO A 704 13.48 -11.23 18.08
CA PRO A 704 13.26 -9.85 17.64
C PRO A 704 13.85 -9.59 16.26
N ALA A 705 13.33 -8.58 15.56
CA ALA A 705 13.79 -8.24 14.22
C ALA A 705 15.32 -8.00 14.23
N SER A 706 16.03 -8.66 13.34
CA SER A 706 17.50 -8.61 13.24
C SER A 706 17.97 -8.60 11.78
N ALA A 707 19.23 -8.22 11.58
CA ALA A 707 19.94 -8.40 10.31
C ALA A 707 21.26 -9.12 10.57
N VAL A 708 21.59 -10.06 9.68
CA VAL A 708 22.85 -10.81 9.70
C VAL A 708 23.64 -10.40 8.46
N GLY A 709 24.83 -9.86 8.65
CA GLY A 709 25.70 -9.41 7.56
C GLY A 709 26.20 -10.55 6.70
N ASP A 710 26.31 -10.29 5.40
CA ASP A 710 26.94 -11.14 4.39
C ASP A 710 28.23 -10.48 3.84
N GLY A 711 28.68 -9.39 4.45
CA GLY A 711 29.85 -8.61 4.04
C GLY A 711 29.66 -7.75 2.79
N ARG A 712 28.48 -7.75 2.16
CA ARG A 712 28.27 -7.10 0.84
C ARG A 712 26.97 -6.30 0.74
N SER A 713 25.93 -6.71 1.44
CA SER A 713 24.59 -6.13 1.40
C SER A 713 24.40 -5.10 2.51
N THR A 714 23.66 -4.05 2.21
CA THR A 714 23.29 -3.06 3.21
C THR A 714 22.24 -3.61 4.17
N ILE A 715 22.11 -3.01 5.34
CA ILE A 715 21.06 -3.37 6.31
C ILE A 715 19.67 -3.27 5.67
N ALA A 716 19.42 -2.25 4.83
CA ALA A 716 18.16 -2.12 4.10
C ALA A 716 17.89 -3.30 3.17
N GLU A 717 18.91 -3.78 2.44
CA GLU A 717 18.77 -4.93 1.55
C GLU A 717 18.48 -6.22 2.32
N LEU A 718 19.17 -6.45 3.43
CA LEU A 718 18.95 -7.61 4.30
C LEU A 718 17.52 -7.61 4.85
N LEU A 719 17.03 -6.43 5.27
CA LEU A 719 15.66 -6.24 5.74
C LEU A 719 14.63 -6.45 4.62
N ILE A 720 14.89 -5.91 3.43
CA ILE A 720 14.03 -6.10 2.25
C ILE A 720 13.93 -7.58 1.91
N HIS A 721 15.07 -8.28 1.85
CA HIS A 721 15.10 -9.70 1.51
C HIS A 721 14.35 -10.55 2.54
N ARG A 722 14.52 -10.23 3.84
CA ARG A 722 13.74 -10.82 4.92
C ARG A 722 12.23 -10.54 4.76
N ASN A 723 11.86 -9.29 4.46
CA ASN A 723 10.46 -8.89 4.25
C ASN A 723 9.81 -9.58 3.05
N VAL A 724 10.54 -9.78 1.94
CA VAL A 724 10.06 -10.55 0.78
C VAL A 724 9.75 -11.99 1.19
N ALA A 725 10.62 -12.63 1.97
CA ALA A 725 10.35 -13.97 2.49
C ALA A 725 9.11 -13.99 3.42
N ARG A 726 8.95 -12.97 4.28
CA ARG A 726 7.75 -12.82 5.13
C ARG A 726 6.45 -12.65 4.32
N ARG A 727 6.51 -12.00 3.15
CA ARG A 727 5.35 -11.85 2.22
C ARG A 727 4.90 -13.17 1.57
N ALA A 728 5.76 -14.18 1.58
CA ALA A 728 5.45 -15.55 1.15
C ALA A 728 4.97 -16.45 2.31
N ASN A 729 4.67 -15.88 3.48
CA ASN A 729 4.13 -16.63 4.63
C ASN A 729 2.67 -16.20 4.91
N PRO A 730 1.70 -17.14 5.04
CA PRO A 730 0.27 -16.82 5.20
C PRO A 730 -0.04 -16.00 6.47
N HIS A 731 0.80 -16.11 7.50
CA HIS A 731 0.66 -15.34 8.73
C HIS A 731 1.49 -14.06 8.74
N LEU A 732 2.65 -14.01 8.08
CA LEU A 732 3.59 -12.87 8.20
C LEU A 732 3.46 -11.83 7.09
N TRP A 733 2.70 -12.08 6.02
CA TRP A 733 2.70 -11.22 4.83
C TRP A 733 2.24 -9.77 5.03
N THR A 734 1.46 -9.50 6.07
CA THR A 734 1.04 -8.14 6.49
C THR A 734 1.88 -7.58 7.64
N ARG A 735 2.93 -8.28 8.06
CA ARG A 735 3.73 -7.97 9.26
C ARG A 735 5.22 -7.82 8.89
N PRO A 736 5.60 -6.97 7.91
CA PRO A 736 6.99 -6.73 7.59
C PRO A 736 7.70 -5.99 8.75
N ALA A 737 9.02 -6.10 8.81
CA ALA A 737 9.84 -5.15 9.56
C ALA A 737 9.68 -3.75 8.92
N LYS A 738 9.50 -2.73 9.77
CA LYS A 738 9.28 -1.34 9.34
C LYS A 738 10.38 -0.45 9.88
N VAL A 739 10.76 0.56 9.12
CA VAL A 739 11.69 1.60 9.58
C VAL A 739 10.91 2.62 10.41
N ASP A 740 10.75 2.34 11.70
CA ASP A 740 10.10 3.23 12.68
C ASP A 740 11.13 3.98 13.54
N GLY A 741 10.66 4.78 14.51
CA GLY A 741 11.54 5.50 15.43
C GLY A 741 12.38 4.56 16.31
N THR A 742 11.89 3.36 16.60
CA THR A 742 12.61 2.36 17.41
C THR A 742 13.80 1.81 16.64
N MET A 743 13.60 1.42 15.39
CA MET A 743 14.66 0.96 14.49
C MET A 743 15.72 2.03 14.29
N ARG A 744 15.32 3.27 14.00
CA ARG A 744 16.26 4.40 13.83
C ARG A 744 17.13 4.59 15.07
N HIS A 745 16.50 4.63 16.25
CA HIS A 745 17.23 4.76 17.52
C HIS A 745 18.23 3.60 17.76
N GLN A 746 17.88 2.36 17.42
CA GLN A 746 18.82 1.23 17.54
C GLN A 746 20.02 1.36 16.60
N LEU A 747 19.78 1.76 15.35
CA LEU A 747 20.85 1.98 14.38
C LEU A 747 21.77 3.13 14.81
N ASP A 748 21.20 4.25 15.27
CA ASP A 748 21.95 5.42 15.75
C ASP A 748 22.83 5.06 16.95
N LYS A 749 22.31 4.26 17.90
CA LYS A 749 23.08 3.77 19.06
C LYS A 749 24.31 2.93 18.65
N LEU A 750 24.20 2.20 17.54
CA LEU A 750 25.28 1.40 16.99
C LEU A 750 26.18 2.19 16.03
N GLY A 751 25.87 3.46 15.75
CA GLY A 751 26.56 4.27 14.76
C GLY A 751 26.38 3.73 13.33
N LEU A 752 25.27 3.06 13.05
CA LEU A 752 24.94 2.44 11.76
C LEU A 752 23.80 3.20 11.08
N THR A 753 23.71 3.03 9.77
CA THR A 753 22.61 3.54 8.93
C THR A 753 22.02 2.40 8.10
N LEU A 754 20.88 2.64 7.45
CA LEU A 754 20.28 1.67 6.53
C LEU A 754 21.21 1.29 5.35
N ASP A 755 22.12 2.18 4.96
CA ASP A 755 23.11 1.97 3.91
C ASP A 755 24.38 1.25 4.40
N SER A 756 24.52 1.01 5.70
CA SER A 756 25.68 0.33 6.26
C SER A 756 25.72 -1.15 5.85
N VAL A 757 26.90 -1.64 5.48
CA VAL A 757 27.17 -3.06 5.18
C VAL A 757 27.75 -3.74 6.40
N LEU A 758 27.11 -4.81 6.86
CA LEU A 758 27.57 -5.58 8.01
C LEU A 758 28.60 -6.64 7.59
N PRO A 759 29.70 -6.83 8.35
CA PRO A 759 30.62 -7.96 8.20
C PRO A 759 29.89 -9.31 8.16
N GLU A 760 30.46 -10.27 7.42
CA GLU A 760 29.89 -11.60 7.28
C GLU A 760 29.70 -12.27 8.65
N GLY A 761 28.47 -12.76 8.91
CA GLY A 761 28.09 -13.42 10.15
C GLY A 761 27.80 -12.48 11.34
N GLN A 762 28.05 -11.17 11.21
CA GLN A 762 27.70 -10.22 12.27
C GLN A 762 26.17 -10.03 12.32
N GLU A 763 25.55 -10.37 13.45
CA GLU A 763 24.14 -10.12 13.69
C GLU A 763 23.94 -8.85 14.52
N ILE A 764 23.00 -8.00 14.11
CA ILE A 764 22.52 -6.86 14.89
C ILE A 764 21.03 -7.00 15.18
N MET A 765 20.62 -6.60 16.38
CA MET A 765 19.21 -6.49 16.74
C MET A 765 18.70 -5.12 16.32
N ILE A 766 17.61 -5.11 15.58
CA ILE A 766 17.00 -3.89 15.02
C ILE A 766 15.80 -3.45 15.88
N SER A 767 15.25 -4.36 16.67
CA SER A 767 14.28 -4.07 17.72
C SER A 767 14.66 -4.80 19.00
N ASN A 768 14.34 -4.19 20.15
CA ASN A 768 14.49 -4.81 21.47
C ASN A 768 13.31 -5.71 21.85
N THR A 769 12.24 -5.72 21.05
CA THR A 769 11.01 -6.47 21.36
C THR A 769 10.77 -7.59 20.37
N ALA A 770 10.41 -8.78 20.86
CA ALA A 770 10.13 -9.97 20.06
C ALA A 770 8.70 -9.98 19.45
N ASN A 771 8.24 -8.81 18.99
CA ASN A 771 6.89 -8.64 18.48
C ASN A 771 6.78 -9.07 17.00
N ILE A 772 6.07 -10.18 16.73
CA ILE A 772 5.87 -10.71 15.37
C ILE A 772 5.24 -9.67 14.43
N SER A 773 4.35 -8.81 14.95
CA SER A 773 3.75 -7.70 14.19
C SER A 773 4.72 -6.60 13.77
N GLN A 774 5.89 -6.52 14.42
CA GLN A 774 6.95 -5.54 14.17
C GLN A 774 8.16 -6.17 13.47
N GLY A 775 8.00 -7.31 12.82
CA GLY A 775 9.07 -7.95 12.04
C GLY A 775 9.88 -9.00 12.80
N ALA A 776 9.53 -9.34 14.04
CA ALA A 776 10.14 -10.47 14.73
C ALA A 776 9.85 -11.80 14.00
N ASP A 777 10.79 -12.72 14.07
CA ASP A 777 10.71 -14.04 13.45
C ASP A 777 10.14 -15.08 14.42
N SER A 778 9.36 -16.02 13.89
CA SER A 778 8.85 -17.19 14.59
C SER A 778 9.67 -18.42 14.17
N ILE A 779 10.32 -19.06 15.14
CA ILE A 779 11.18 -20.22 14.91
C ILE A 779 10.59 -21.40 15.65
N ASP A 780 10.24 -22.48 14.94
CA ASP A 780 9.77 -23.71 15.57
C ASP A 780 10.88 -24.37 16.40
N VAL A 781 10.54 -24.71 17.63
CA VAL A 781 11.43 -25.30 18.64
C VAL A 781 10.73 -26.43 19.41
N PHE A 782 9.55 -26.88 18.98
CA PHE A 782 8.77 -27.89 19.69
C PHE A 782 9.55 -29.18 19.97
N ASP A 783 10.25 -29.71 18.96
CA ASP A 783 11.01 -30.97 19.11
C ASP A 783 12.28 -30.81 19.98
N THR A 784 12.64 -29.57 20.35
CA THR A 784 13.79 -29.27 21.21
C THR A 784 13.42 -29.07 22.68
N LEU A 785 12.12 -29.03 23.02
CA LEU A 785 11.67 -28.78 24.38
C LEU A 785 12.10 -29.90 25.34
N HIS A 786 12.74 -29.51 26.44
CA HIS A 786 13.03 -30.41 27.54
C HIS A 786 11.72 -30.83 28.25
N PRO A 787 11.58 -32.09 28.71
CA PRO A 787 10.38 -32.56 29.40
C PRO A 787 9.92 -31.72 30.60
N SER A 788 10.85 -31.15 31.38
CA SER A 788 10.47 -30.29 32.52
C SER A 788 9.87 -28.94 32.11
N ILE A 789 10.16 -28.45 30.89
CA ILE A 789 9.49 -27.26 30.34
C ILE A 789 8.07 -27.62 29.92
N VAL A 790 7.89 -28.79 29.28
CA VAL A 790 6.57 -29.32 28.91
C VAL A 790 5.69 -29.46 30.16
N GLU A 791 6.21 -30.13 31.19
CA GLU A 791 5.51 -30.32 32.47
C GLU A 791 5.13 -28.97 33.12
N ALA A 792 6.06 -28.00 33.17
CA ALA A 792 5.78 -26.68 33.72
C ALA A 792 4.65 -25.95 32.96
N CYS A 793 4.61 -26.06 31.62
CA CYS A 793 3.54 -25.46 30.82
C CYS A 793 2.19 -26.14 31.02
N GLU A 794 2.15 -27.47 31.11
CA GLU A 794 0.92 -28.23 31.36
C GLU A 794 0.37 -27.93 32.76
N GLN A 795 1.24 -27.89 33.77
CA GLN A 795 0.90 -27.49 35.14
C GLN A 795 0.40 -26.04 35.20
N ALA A 796 1.05 -25.11 34.49
CA ALA A 796 0.64 -23.71 34.44
C ALA A 796 -0.80 -23.53 33.94
N VAL A 797 -1.18 -24.27 32.89
CA VAL A 797 -2.54 -24.20 32.35
C VAL A 797 -3.53 -24.92 33.26
N ALA A 798 -3.14 -26.04 33.86
CA ALA A 798 -3.97 -26.75 34.84
C ALA A 798 -4.23 -25.92 36.12
N ALA A 799 -3.33 -25.01 36.49
CA ALA A 799 -3.46 -24.13 37.65
C ALA A 799 -4.62 -23.12 37.52
N VAL A 800 -5.12 -22.86 36.31
CA VAL A 800 -6.26 -21.96 36.06
C VAL A 800 -7.51 -22.79 35.75
N PRO A 801 -8.46 -22.95 36.71
CA PRO A 801 -9.64 -23.77 36.51
C PRO A 801 -10.49 -23.32 35.33
N GLY A 802 -10.89 -24.27 34.48
CA GLY A 802 -11.69 -24.00 33.28
C GLY A 802 -10.89 -23.48 32.08
N MET A 803 -9.55 -23.46 32.16
CA MET A 803 -8.69 -23.23 31.00
C MET A 803 -8.44 -24.56 30.27
N GLN A 804 -8.70 -24.62 28.96
CA GLN A 804 -8.44 -25.80 28.13
C GLN A 804 -7.48 -25.52 26.98
N TYR A 805 -7.25 -24.25 26.68
CA TYR A 805 -6.41 -23.79 25.59
C TYR A 805 -5.74 -22.48 26.00
N CYS A 806 -4.41 -22.45 25.94
CA CYS A 806 -3.62 -21.28 26.33
C CYS A 806 -2.28 -21.25 25.58
N GLY A 807 -1.81 -20.04 25.28
CA GLY A 807 -0.40 -19.81 24.98
C GLY A 807 0.34 -19.40 26.24
N VAL A 808 1.40 -20.12 26.58
CA VAL A 808 2.29 -19.85 27.68
C VAL A 808 3.48 -19.04 27.15
N ASP A 809 3.70 -17.85 27.70
CA ASP A 809 4.87 -17.03 27.38
C ASP A 809 5.97 -17.35 28.39
N PHE A 810 7.03 -18.00 27.92
CA PHE A 810 8.10 -18.53 28.75
C PHE A 810 9.43 -17.90 28.32
N LEU A 811 10.13 -17.25 29.24
CA LEU A 811 11.53 -16.86 29.04
C LEU A 811 12.44 -18.05 29.38
N LEU A 812 13.25 -18.46 28.41
CA LEU A 812 14.17 -19.60 28.53
C LEU A 812 15.50 -19.23 27.87
N GLU A 813 16.62 -19.50 28.53
CA GLU A 813 17.95 -19.38 27.89
C GLU A 813 18.10 -20.42 26.77
N ASP A 814 17.70 -21.66 27.04
CA ASP A 814 17.83 -22.80 26.16
C ASP A 814 16.64 -23.77 26.33
N PRO A 815 15.81 -23.97 25.30
CA PRO A 815 14.65 -24.86 25.39
C PRO A 815 15.02 -26.33 25.59
N SER A 816 16.28 -26.74 25.36
CA SER A 816 16.73 -28.12 25.52
C SER A 816 17.21 -28.48 26.93
N LYS A 817 17.37 -27.49 27.81
CA LYS A 817 17.82 -27.70 29.18
C LYS A 817 16.67 -27.78 30.18
N PRO A 818 16.86 -28.44 31.33
CA PRO A 818 15.89 -28.40 32.41
C PRO A 818 15.63 -26.98 32.92
N VAL A 819 14.39 -26.69 33.31
CA VAL A 819 14.00 -25.41 33.94
C VAL A 819 14.91 -25.04 35.13
N THR A 820 15.34 -26.02 35.92
CA THR A 820 16.13 -25.80 37.15
C THR A 820 17.61 -25.49 36.92
N GLU A 821 18.12 -25.65 35.69
CA GLU A 821 19.54 -25.46 35.34
C GLU A 821 19.80 -24.19 34.53
N GLN A 822 18.79 -23.32 34.41
CA GLN A 822 18.84 -22.08 33.63
C GLN A 822 17.99 -21.00 34.30
N ASP A 823 18.18 -19.75 33.88
CA ASP A 823 17.24 -18.69 34.24
C ASP A 823 15.97 -18.85 33.39
N ALA A 824 14.85 -19.16 34.04
CA ALA A 824 13.60 -19.51 33.37
C ALA A 824 12.39 -19.12 34.19
N ALA A 825 11.43 -18.46 33.54
CA ALA A 825 10.12 -18.19 34.15
C ALA A 825 8.99 -18.00 33.13
N ILE A 826 7.79 -18.41 33.52
CA ILE A 826 6.55 -18.10 32.80
C ILE A 826 6.13 -16.68 33.15
N ILE A 827 6.02 -15.84 32.13
CA ILE A 827 5.75 -14.40 32.25
C ILE A 827 4.26 -14.09 32.13
N GLU A 828 3.55 -14.83 31.29
CA GLU A 828 2.15 -14.58 30.99
C GLU A 828 1.43 -15.85 30.51
N LEU A 829 0.15 -15.99 30.88
CA LEU A 829 -0.78 -16.94 30.27
C LEU A 829 -1.74 -16.20 29.34
N ASN A 830 -1.66 -16.52 28.06
CA ASN A 830 -2.46 -15.93 27.02
C ASN A 830 -3.58 -16.88 26.58
N ALA A 831 -4.78 -16.67 27.13
CA ALA A 831 -6.00 -17.38 26.72
C ALA A 831 -6.43 -17.08 25.26
N HIS A 832 -5.75 -16.14 24.60
CA HIS A 832 -5.93 -15.80 23.18
C HIS A 832 -4.65 -16.09 22.40
N ALA A 833 -4.25 -17.35 22.33
CA ALA A 833 -3.08 -17.71 21.57
C ALA A 833 -3.30 -17.51 20.05
N ALA A 834 -2.33 -16.85 19.44
CA ALA A 834 -2.27 -16.63 18.00
C ALA A 834 -1.72 -17.89 17.30
N ILE A 835 -2.58 -18.89 17.09
CA ILE A 835 -2.22 -20.21 16.51
C ILE A 835 -1.46 -20.12 15.18
N GLY A 836 -1.73 -19.07 14.39
CA GLY A 836 -1.06 -18.87 13.10
C GLY A 836 0.46 -18.72 13.20
N ASN A 837 1.01 -18.27 14.34
CA ASN A 837 2.46 -18.22 14.53
C ASN A 837 3.10 -19.62 14.59
N CYS A 838 2.33 -20.63 15.02
CA CYS A 838 2.78 -22.01 15.19
C CYS A 838 2.42 -22.88 13.99
N GLU A 839 1.31 -22.59 13.29
CA GLU A 839 0.97 -23.25 12.02
C GLU A 839 1.86 -22.77 10.87
N TYR A 840 2.25 -21.49 10.91
CA TYR A 840 3.02 -20.83 9.86
C TYR A 840 4.30 -20.17 10.41
N PRO A 841 5.21 -20.91 11.07
CA PRO A 841 6.47 -20.33 11.52
C PRO A 841 7.29 -19.78 10.34
N MET A 842 8.13 -18.78 10.60
CA MET A 842 9.10 -18.30 9.62
C MET A 842 10.17 -19.36 9.35
N PHE A 843 10.65 -20.02 10.40
CA PHE A 843 11.69 -21.06 10.33
C PHE A 843 11.25 -22.34 11.03
N GLY A 844 11.51 -23.49 10.42
CA GLY A 844 11.15 -24.82 10.95
C GLY A 844 9.79 -25.31 10.48
N THR A 845 9.16 -26.21 11.24
CA THR A 845 8.00 -26.99 10.79
C THR A 845 6.70 -26.45 11.40
N GLY A 846 5.69 -26.20 10.55
CA GLY A 846 4.35 -25.81 11.01
C GLY A 846 3.68 -26.93 11.82
N ARG A 847 3.02 -26.56 12.92
CA ARG A 847 2.28 -27.48 13.81
C ARG A 847 0.78 -27.35 13.61
N GLN A 848 0.04 -28.46 13.57
CA GLN A 848 -1.40 -28.51 13.26
C GLN A 848 -2.29 -28.16 14.46
N VAL A 849 -2.10 -26.95 15.00
CA VAL A 849 -2.74 -26.50 16.24
C VAL A 849 -4.26 -26.36 16.09
N ALA A 850 -4.72 -25.81 14.97
CA ALA A 850 -6.14 -25.64 14.68
C ALA A 850 -6.87 -26.97 14.60
N GLN A 851 -6.22 -28.01 14.04
CA GLN A 851 -6.78 -29.36 14.01
C GLN A 851 -6.98 -29.88 15.43
N ARG A 852 -5.92 -29.85 16.25
CA ARG A 852 -6.01 -30.33 17.63
C ARG A 852 -7.06 -29.57 18.45
N LEU A 853 -7.19 -28.26 18.26
CA LEU A 853 -8.20 -27.44 18.93
C LEU A 853 -9.63 -27.77 18.46
N MET A 854 -9.83 -27.98 17.17
CA MET A 854 -11.14 -28.37 16.62
C MET A 854 -11.54 -29.77 17.08
N ASP A 855 -10.61 -30.72 17.04
CA ASP A 855 -10.83 -32.11 17.45
C ASP A 855 -11.27 -32.18 18.92
N LEU A 856 -10.59 -31.45 19.81
CA LEU A 856 -11.00 -31.34 21.22
C LEU A 856 -12.37 -30.67 21.38
N THR A 857 -12.69 -29.70 20.53
CA THR A 857 -13.99 -29.03 20.56
C THR A 857 -15.12 -29.97 20.14
N ILE A 858 -14.90 -30.76 19.08
CA ILE A 858 -15.81 -31.81 18.62
C ILE A 858 -16.07 -32.82 19.74
N GLU A 859 -15.01 -33.31 20.39
CA GLU A 859 -15.10 -34.25 21.50
C GLU A 859 -15.91 -33.69 22.68
N GLN A 860 -15.57 -32.49 23.16
CA GLN A 860 -16.23 -31.89 24.33
C GLN A 860 -17.67 -31.44 24.09
N LYS A 861 -18.02 -31.13 22.83
CA LYS A 861 -19.37 -30.72 22.44
C LYS A 861 -20.18 -31.85 21.82
N ALA A 862 -19.61 -33.06 21.75
CA ALA A 862 -20.22 -34.26 21.19
C ALA A 862 -20.76 -34.07 19.76
N LEU A 863 -20.08 -33.27 18.94
CA LEU A 863 -20.47 -33.03 17.56
C LEU A 863 -20.27 -34.29 16.71
N ALA A 864 -21.22 -34.58 15.82
CA ALA A 864 -21.13 -35.63 14.82
C ALA A 864 -20.17 -35.19 13.71
N ALA A 865 -18.90 -35.59 13.82
CA ALA A 865 -17.85 -35.30 12.85
C ALA A 865 -17.37 -36.57 12.14
N THR A 866 -16.83 -36.39 10.93
CA THR A 866 -16.18 -37.44 10.15
C THR A 866 -14.66 -37.42 10.31
N ASP A 867 -13.99 -38.37 9.65
CA ASP A 867 -12.56 -38.26 9.40
C ASP A 867 -12.27 -37.03 8.52
N PRO A 868 -11.10 -36.38 8.67
CA PRO A 868 -10.74 -35.22 7.88
C PRO A 868 -10.65 -35.53 6.38
N GLU A 869 -11.39 -34.78 5.57
CA GLU A 869 -11.37 -34.90 4.11
C GLU A 869 -10.26 -34.04 3.47
N GLU A 870 -9.50 -34.63 2.54
CA GLU A 870 -8.49 -33.92 1.74
C GLU A 870 -9.10 -33.12 0.58
N THR A 871 -10.30 -33.49 0.15
CA THR A 871 -11.07 -32.78 -0.87
C THR A 871 -12.45 -32.44 -0.34
N LEU A 872 -12.89 -31.20 -0.54
CA LEU A 872 -14.20 -30.74 -0.11
C LEU A 872 -15.05 -30.36 -1.32
N THR A 873 -16.34 -30.64 -1.22
CA THR A 873 -17.38 -30.05 -2.05
C THR A 873 -18.35 -29.33 -1.13
N VAL A 874 -18.47 -28.02 -1.29
CA VAL A 874 -19.21 -27.16 -0.36
C VAL A 874 -20.23 -26.35 -1.12
N HIS A 875 -21.49 -26.43 -0.69
CA HIS A 875 -22.54 -25.49 -1.07
C HIS A 875 -22.52 -24.31 -0.12
N ILE A 876 -22.58 -23.10 -0.68
CA ILE A 876 -22.42 -21.85 0.05
C ILE A 876 -23.59 -20.93 -0.31
N THR A 877 -24.26 -20.40 0.70
CA THR A 877 -25.26 -19.34 0.55
C THR A 877 -24.75 -18.06 1.21
N ILE A 878 -24.60 -16.99 0.43
CA ILE A 878 -24.01 -15.71 0.84
C ILE A 878 -25.10 -14.64 0.85
N ARG A 879 -25.16 -13.86 1.93
CA ARG A 879 -26.15 -12.82 2.16
C ARG A 879 -25.53 -11.43 2.24
N GLY A 880 -26.29 -10.41 1.87
CA GLY A 880 -25.92 -9.00 1.96
C GLY A 880 -25.94 -8.31 0.60
N ARG A 881 -25.11 -7.29 0.41
CA ARG A 881 -24.98 -6.61 -0.88
C ARG A 881 -24.11 -7.43 -1.83
N VAL A 882 -24.72 -8.38 -2.55
CA VAL A 882 -24.04 -9.35 -3.43
C VAL A 882 -24.40 -9.24 -4.91
N THR A 883 -25.46 -8.50 -5.25
CA THR A 883 -25.88 -8.25 -6.64
C THR A 883 -25.41 -6.88 -7.13
N ARG A 884 -25.19 -6.73 -8.45
CA ARG A 884 -24.67 -5.51 -9.10
C ARG A 884 -23.34 -4.98 -8.53
N VAL A 885 -22.57 -5.84 -7.86
CA VAL A 885 -21.24 -5.52 -7.28
C VAL A 885 -20.13 -6.39 -7.85
N GLY A 886 -20.43 -7.19 -8.88
CA GLY A 886 -19.46 -8.08 -9.53
C GLY A 886 -19.12 -9.37 -8.76
N PHE A 887 -19.91 -9.75 -7.74
CA PHE A 887 -19.60 -10.87 -6.85
C PHE A 887 -19.37 -12.20 -7.57
N ARG A 888 -20.25 -12.63 -8.47
CA ARG A 888 -20.11 -13.88 -9.23
C ARG A 888 -18.84 -13.90 -10.10
N LYS A 889 -18.56 -12.81 -10.81
CA LYS A 889 -17.33 -12.63 -11.62
C LYS A 889 -16.07 -12.61 -10.74
N TRP A 890 -16.16 -12.06 -9.53
CA TRP A 890 -15.07 -12.07 -8.56
C TRP A 890 -14.81 -13.49 -8.03
N LEU A 891 -15.86 -14.22 -7.67
CA LEU A 891 -15.77 -15.59 -7.18
C LEU A 891 -15.22 -16.54 -8.25
N SER A 892 -15.70 -16.44 -9.50
CA SER A 892 -15.20 -17.22 -10.65
C SER A 892 -13.70 -17.05 -10.83
N ARG A 893 -13.21 -15.80 -10.87
CA ARG A 893 -11.78 -15.51 -11.02
C ARG A 893 -10.94 -16.07 -9.88
N LEU A 894 -11.44 -16.06 -8.65
CA LEU A 894 -10.74 -16.67 -7.51
C LEU A 894 -10.71 -18.20 -7.63
N ALA A 895 -11.83 -18.82 -8.03
CA ALA A 895 -11.90 -20.27 -8.24
C ALA A 895 -10.97 -20.71 -9.37
N GLU A 896 -10.97 -20.01 -10.50
CA GLU A 896 -10.07 -20.26 -11.64
C GLU A 896 -8.60 -20.14 -11.23
N LYS A 897 -8.23 -19.08 -10.50
CA LYS A 897 -6.85 -18.90 -10.00
C LYS A 897 -6.43 -20.02 -9.04
N ALA A 898 -7.35 -20.55 -8.26
CA ALA A 898 -7.11 -21.66 -7.33
C ALA A 898 -7.27 -23.05 -7.99
N GLU A 899 -7.58 -23.11 -9.29
CA GLU A 899 -7.85 -24.34 -10.05
C GLU A 899 -8.98 -25.18 -9.43
N LEU A 900 -10.05 -24.51 -8.98
CA LEU A 900 -11.24 -25.12 -8.39
C LEU A 900 -12.37 -25.24 -9.41
N ILE A 901 -13.24 -26.24 -9.23
CA ILE A 901 -14.43 -26.43 -10.05
C ILE A 901 -15.69 -26.02 -9.28
N GLY A 902 -16.70 -25.51 -9.97
CA GLY A 902 -17.90 -25.06 -9.28
C GLY A 902 -18.83 -24.21 -10.10
N TRP A 903 -19.80 -23.58 -9.44
CA TRP A 903 -20.71 -22.64 -10.06
C TRP A 903 -21.24 -21.61 -9.06
N ALA A 904 -21.76 -20.48 -9.55
CA ALA A 904 -22.42 -19.48 -8.72
C ALA A 904 -23.62 -18.82 -9.44
N ARG A 905 -24.71 -18.58 -8.71
CA ARG A 905 -25.88 -17.81 -9.20
C ARG A 905 -26.50 -16.94 -8.12
N ASN A 906 -27.22 -15.91 -8.54
CA ASN A 906 -28.01 -15.11 -7.61
C ASN A 906 -29.36 -15.79 -7.37
N LEU A 907 -29.77 -15.90 -6.11
CA LEU A 907 -31.12 -16.34 -5.74
C LEU A 907 -32.10 -15.17 -5.73
N ASN A 908 -31.67 -14.02 -5.21
CA ASN A 908 -32.43 -12.77 -5.16
C ASN A 908 -31.47 -11.56 -5.07
N ARG A 909 -31.99 -10.35 -4.80
CA ARG A 909 -31.16 -9.12 -4.74
C ARG A 909 -30.13 -9.12 -3.60
N ARG A 910 -30.40 -9.85 -2.51
CA ARG A 910 -29.56 -9.90 -1.30
C ARG A 910 -28.85 -11.24 -1.09
N THR A 911 -29.07 -12.22 -1.96
CA THR A 911 -28.60 -13.61 -1.75
C THR A 911 -27.99 -14.19 -3.02
N LEU A 912 -26.80 -14.77 -2.86
CA LEU A 912 -26.05 -15.50 -3.88
C LEU A 912 -25.78 -16.90 -3.35
N GLU A 913 -25.91 -17.90 -4.20
CA GLU A 913 -25.45 -19.25 -3.87
C GLU A 913 -24.32 -19.69 -4.80
N ALA A 914 -23.48 -20.58 -4.30
CA ALA A 914 -22.38 -21.16 -5.05
C ALA A 914 -22.08 -22.57 -4.57
N VAL A 915 -21.53 -23.39 -5.46
CA VAL A 915 -20.91 -24.66 -5.11
C VAL A 915 -19.45 -24.61 -5.53
N VAL A 916 -18.56 -25.05 -4.65
CA VAL A 916 -17.11 -25.07 -4.91
C VAL A 916 -16.58 -26.45 -4.52
N SER A 917 -15.75 -27.05 -5.38
CA SER A 917 -15.16 -28.36 -5.16
C SER A 917 -13.67 -28.39 -5.52
N GLY A 918 -12.88 -29.10 -4.72
CA GLY A 918 -11.44 -29.29 -4.92
C GLY A 918 -10.68 -29.60 -3.63
N PRO A 919 -9.34 -29.46 -3.61
CA PRO A 919 -8.54 -29.68 -2.42
C PRO A 919 -8.95 -28.76 -1.26
N THR A 920 -9.07 -29.31 -0.04
CA THR A 920 -9.48 -28.60 1.17
C THR A 920 -8.70 -27.32 1.41
N GLU A 921 -7.37 -27.36 1.19
CA GLU A 921 -6.47 -26.23 1.39
C GLU A 921 -6.71 -25.06 0.43
N ARG A 922 -7.41 -25.28 -0.69
CA ARG A 922 -7.77 -24.24 -1.68
C ARG A 922 -9.25 -23.85 -1.61
N VAL A 923 -10.14 -24.80 -1.32
CA VAL A 923 -11.58 -24.55 -1.16
C VAL A 923 -11.86 -23.67 0.06
N ALA A 924 -11.30 -24.02 1.22
CA ALA A 924 -11.57 -23.32 2.47
C ALA A 924 -11.21 -21.82 2.46
N PRO A 925 -10.04 -21.37 1.94
CA PRO A 925 -9.72 -19.94 1.91
C PRO A 925 -10.62 -19.17 0.94
N LEU A 926 -11.04 -19.78 -0.17
CA LEU A 926 -12.00 -19.18 -1.10
C LEU A 926 -13.36 -18.95 -0.44
N ILE A 927 -13.89 -19.97 0.27
CA ILE A 927 -15.15 -19.84 1.05
C ILE A 927 -15.01 -18.72 2.07
N ALA A 928 -13.94 -18.73 2.86
CA ALA A 928 -13.74 -17.73 3.89
C ALA A 928 -13.63 -16.31 3.30
N ALA A 929 -13.15 -16.15 2.06
CA ALA A 929 -13.06 -14.86 1.38
C ALA A 929 -14.43 -14.29 1.01
N CYS A 930 -15.48 -15.11 0.92
CA CYS A 930 -16.84 -14.68 0.61
C CYS A 930 -17.42 -13.69 1.64
N ILE A 931 -16.95 -13.69 2.89
CA ILE A 931 -17.36 -12.69 3.89
C ILE A 931 -16.77 -11.29 3.62
N VAL A 932 -15.70 -11.23 2.83
CA VAL A 932 -15.05 -9.97 2.42
C VAL A 932 -15.66 -9.49 1.11
N GLY A 933 -15.75 -10.38 0.12
CA GLY A 933 -16.26 -10.06 -1.21
C GLY A 933 -15.42 -9.04 -1.99
N PRO A 934 -15.88 -8.62 -3.18
CA PRO A 934 -15.28 -7.53 -3.95
C PRO A 934 -15.54 -6.15 -3.31
N ALA A 935 -14.81 -5.12 -3.72
CA ALA A 935 -14.76 -3.81 -3.07
C ALA A 935 -16.11 -3.10 -2.80
N ARG A 936 -17.16 -3.37 -3.60
CA ARG A 936 -18.51 -2.79 -3.44
C ARG A 936 -19.50 -3.74 -2.74
N ALA A 937 -19.09 -4.97 -2.47
CA ALA A 937 -19.94 -5.92 -1.76
C ALA A 937 -19.94 -5.61 -0.26
N MET A 938 -21.05 -5.93 0.38
CA MET A 938 -21.17 -5.93 1.83
C MET A 938 -21.86 -7.23 2.26
N PRO A 939 -21.12 -8.35 2.27
CA PRO A 939 -21.65 -9.61 2.76
C PRO A 939 -21.88 -9.51 4.27
N THR A 940 -23.09 -9.84 4.72
CA THR A 940 -23.44 -9.86 6.14
C THR A 940 -23.20 -11.24 6.74
N SER A 941 -23.31 -12.29 5.92
CA SER A 941 -22.98 -13.66 6.33
C SER A 941 -22.80 -14.58 5.12
N TYR A 942 -22.23 -15.76 5.36
CA TYR A 942 -22.47 -16.92 4.52
C TYR A 942 -22.70 -18.17 5.36
N HIS A 943 -23.45 -19.11 4.79
CA HIS A 943 -23.64 -20.46 5.28
C HIS A 943 -22.96 -21.43 4.33
N ALA A 944 -22.19 -22.38 4.86
CA ALA A 944 -21.41 -23.35 4.11
C ALA A 944 -21.71 -24.77 4.60
N THR A 945 -22.11 -25.65 3.70
CA THR A 945 -22.46 -27.05 4.00
C THR A 945 -21.68 -28.00 3.11
N VAL A 946 -21.03 -28.97 3.74
CA VAL A 946 -20.30 -30.03 3.03
C VAL A 946 -21.31 -31.00 2.43
N MET A 947 -21.13 -31.36 1.17
CA MET A 947 -22.03 -32.27 0.45
C MET A 947 -21.26 -33.21 -0.48
N SER A 948 -21.94 -34.21 -1.04
CA SER A 948 -21.32 -35.13 -1.99
C SER A 948 -21.18 -34.50 -3.38
N GLN A 949 -20.15 -34.89 -4.13
CA GLN A 949 -19.98 -34.44 -5.52
C GLN A 949 -21.16 -34.85 -6.43
N ALA A 950 -21.85 -35.94 -6.12
CA ALA A 950 -22.99 -36.41 -6.89
C ALA A 950 -24.19 -35.45 -6.80
N GLU A 951 -24.35 -34.77 -5.67
CA GLU A 951 -25.44 -33.80 -5.41
C GLU A 951 -25.10 -32.40 -5.94
N ALA A 952 -23.80 -32.12 -6.14
CA ALA A 952 -23.28 -30.78 -6.40
C ALA A 952 -23.51 -30.24 -7.83
N MET A 953 -23.97 -31.08 -8.77
CA MET A 953 -24.19 -30.74 -10.19
C MET A 953 -23.04 -29.91 -10.80
N LEU A 954 -21.81 -30.35 -10.55
CA LEU A 954 -20.58 -29.65 -10.95
C LEU A 954 -20.41 -29.64 -12.47
N PRO A 955 -19.82 -28.57 -13.05
CA PRO A 955 -19.35 -28.62 -14.43
C PRO A 955 -18.24 -29.66 -14.60
N ALA A 956 -18.00 -30.08 -15.85
CA ALA A 956 -16.92 -31.00 -16.17
C ALA A 956 -15.53 -30.37 -15.88
N GLU A 957 -15.39 -29.07 -16.12
CA GLU A 957 -14.19 -28.28 -15.84
C GLU A 957 -14.53 -26.82 -15.55
N GLY A 958 -13.67 -26.14 -14.79
CA GLY A 958 -13.78 -24.70 -14.51
C GLY A 958 -14.92 -24.29 -13.59
N PHE A 959 -15.25 -22.99 -13.62
CA PHE A 959 -16.25 -22.37 -12.77
C PHE A 959 -17.34 -21.67 -13.59
N GLU A 960 -18.61 -22.02 -13.38
CA GLU A 960 -19.73 -21.49 -14.16
C GLU A 960 -20.50 -20.37 -13.44
N ILE A 961 -20.81 -19.28 -14.14
CA ILE A 961 -21.79 -18.30 -13.67
C ILE A 961 -23.16 -18.68 -14.22
N ARG A 962 -24.04 -19.17 -13.35
CA ARG A 962 -25.38 -19.63 -13.73
C ARG A 962 -26.43 -18.51 -13.67
N PRO A 963 -27.50 -18.59 -14.47
CA PRO A 963 -28.64 -17.69 -14.36
C PRO A 963 -29.38 -17.91 -13.03
N ARG A 964 -30.27 -16.98 -12.69
CA ARG A 964 -31.18 -17.15 -11.54
C ARG A 964 -32.09 -18.35 -11.81
N PRO A 965 -32.43 -19.17 -10.79
CA PRO A 965 -33.41 -20.25 -10.96
C PRO A 965 -34.75 -19.71 -11.47
N GLU A 966 -35.40 -20.48 -12.34
CA GLU A 966 -36.78 -20.23 -12.76
C GLU A 966 -37.74 -20.57 -11.60
N ALA A 967 -38.92 -19.93 -11.57
CA ALA A 967 -39.85 -20.03 -10.42
C ALA A 967 -40.31 -21.48 -10.11
N GLU A 968 -40.19 -22.40 -11.08
CA GLU A 968 -40.57 -23.82 -10.95
C GLU A 968 -39.45 -24.70 -10.37
N GLU A 969 -38.20 -24.23 -10.28
CA GLU A 969 -37.05 -25.01 -9.77
C GLU A 969 -36.86 -24.93 -8.24
N VAL A 970 -37.61 -24.07 -7.54
CA VAL A 970 -37.46 -23.88 -6.10
C VAL A 970 -38.28 -24.95 -5.36
N SER A 971 -37.60 -25.89 -4.71
CA SER A 971 -38.28 -26.96 -3.95
C SER A 971 -39.03 -26.38 -2.73
N SER A 972 -40.12 -27.05 -2.31
CA SER A 972 -40.93 -26.61 -1.17
C SER A 972 -40.16 -26.56 0.16
N SER A 973 -39.05 -27.29 0.29
CA SER A 973 -38.16 -27.22 1.47
C SER A 973 -37.26 -25.99 1.49
N GLU A 974 -36.87 -25.46 0.33
CA GLU A 974 -36.07 -24.24 0.23
C GLU A 974 -36.92 -22.98 0.43
N GLN A 975 -38.23 -23.06 0.14
CA GLN A 975 -39.18 -21.98 0.42
C GLN A 975 -39.32 -21.71 1.93
N ASP A 976 -39.26 -22.75 2.78
CA ASP A 976 -39.35 -22.59 4.24
C ASP A 976 -38.06 -22.03 4.86
N GLU A 977 -36.88 -22.43 4.39
CA GLU A 977 -35.60 -21.83 4.84
C GLU A 977 -35.42 -20.39 4.32
N VAL A 978 -35.80 -20.12 3.07
CA VAL A 978 -35.76 -18.76 2.50
C VAL A 978 -36.80 -17.85 3.19
N ALA A 979 -37.99 -18.36 3.52
CA ALA A 979 -39.02 -17.60 4.24
C ALA A 979 -38.67 -17.37 5.72
N ALA A 980 -38.15 -18.38 6.43
CA ALA A 980 -37.70 -18.23 7.82
C ALA A 980 -36.55 -17.21 7.96
N LEU A 981 -35.80 -16.99 6.88
CA LEU A 981 -34.67 -16.09 6.83
C LEU A 981 -34.93 -14.76 6.06
N ALA A 982 -36.13 -14.55 5.53
CA ALA A 982 -36.57 -13.32 4.84
C ALA A 982 -37.55 -12.47 5.68
N GLY A 983 -38.00 -12.97 6.84
CA GLY A 983 -38.95 -12.29 7.72
C GLY A 983 -38.41 -11.11 8.53
N ALA A 984 -37.22 -10.58 8.21
CA ALA A 984 -36.69 -9.36 8.81
C ALA A 984 -36.01 -8.54 7.71
N ASP A 985 -36.38 -7.27 7.59
CA ASP A 985 -35.77 -6.23 6.73
C ASP A 985 -36.30 -6.10 5.28
N ASP A 986 -37.62 -5.96 5.11
CA ASP A 986 -38.18 -5.20 3.98
C ASP A 986 -39.17 -4.14 4.51
N GLU A 987 -38.67 -3.20 5.31
CA GLU A 987 -39.24 -1.85 5.39
C GLU A 987 -38.08 -0.84 5.43
N GLU A 988 -37.77 -0.24 4.28
CA GLU A 988 -37.18 1.10 4.28
C GLU A 988 -37.69 1.87 3.05
N SER A 989 -38.48 2.89 3.36
CA SER A 989 -39.13 3.84 2.48
C SER A 989 -38.10 4.67 1.68
N PRO A 990 -38.41 5.10 0.44
CA PRO A 990 -37.51 5.98 -0.30
C PRO A 990 -37.76 7.44 0.08
N GLU A 991 -36.82 8.05 0.81
CA GLU A 991 -36.68 9.50 0.86
C GLU A 991 -36.13 10.02 -0.48
N ALA A 992 -36.87 10.92 -1.11
CA ALA A 992 -36.38 11.77 -2.19
C ALA A 992 -36.68 13.23 -1.86
N ASP A 993 -35.60 13.96 -1.60
CA ASP A 993 -35.33 15.34 -2.01
C ASP A 993 -36.48 16.09 -2.72
N SER A 994 -37.03 17.12 -2.07
CA SER A 994 -37.21 18.40 -2.76
C SER A 994 -37.23 19.57 -1.79
N ARG A 995 -36.26 20.47 -2.00
CA ARG A 995 -36.27 21.84 -1.50
C ARG A 995 -37.42 22.64 -2.13
N GLU A 996 -37.93 23.55 -1.30
CA GLU A 996 -38.94 24.58 -1.52
C GLU A 996 -38.78 25.42 -2.81
N PRO A 997 -39.87 26.06 -3.25
CA PRO A 997 -39.80 27.44 -3.71
C PRO A 997 -40.64 28.36 -2.81
N GLU A 998 -40.01 29.45 -2.41
CA GLU A 998 -40.57 30.57 -1.65
C GLU A 998 -41.76 31.23 -2.37
N SER A 999 -42.70 31.70 -1.56
CA SER A 999 -43.71 32.69 -1.90
C SER A 999 -43.11 34.10 -1.96
N GLU A 1000 -43.47 34.90 -2.97
CA GLU A 1000 -43.53 36.36 -2.85
C GLU A 1000 -44.89 36.89 -3.32
N GLU A 1001 -45.45 37.77 -2.49
CA GLU A 1001 -46.68 38.53 -2.67
C GLU A 1001 -46.48 39.72 -3.65
N SER A 1002 -47.60 40.24 -4.18
CA SER A 1002 -47.82 41.64 -4.65
C SER A 1002 -46.99 42.20 -5.84
N GLU A 1003 -47.58 42.23 -7.05
CA GLU A 1003 -48.25 43.39 -7.72
C GLU A 1003 -48.77 42.99 -9.11
#